data_AF-A0A0A9XXE1-F1
#
_entry.id   AF-A0A0A9XXE1-F1
#
_cell.length_a   1.000
_cell.length_b   1.000
_cell.length_c   1.000
_cell.angle_alpha   90.00
_cell.angle_beta   90.00
_cell.angle_gamma   90.00
#
_symmetry.space_group_name_H-M   'P 1'
#
loop_
_entity.id
_entity.type
_entity.pdbx_description
1 polymer ?
#
loop_
_entity_poly.entity_id
_entity_poly.type
_entity_poly.pdbx_seq_one_letter_code
_entity_poly.pdbx_strand_id
1 'polypeptide(L)'
;ALSAVVLTALCALNKKYIMIESQAMSAGDSLMNLTSQAGDWFLHDLCSVAGNILRLTQLLPQSILSAGCNSEDPLLSQIYCSLKCMNHTYNQLKDLQEMYNNFIGIILVEAAQDQVCQEPSVVSLVERLESIISSVQIPINDILKSLQLHLRYTVMNMAVGKQDGASKKSTTYLQNPAQHGAVMQVVETLQAGFEALIAAPQNEEGDIFPPRTPDQGEMLLMGFNGLFNLEIPRNGMVHHLKQLATPPAWTIVDQIKEPQKYYARPMTDDDARRILDAMFFVKKLSTMVEVLRMCRHDASGFRGGSAKAPQVPHDFEALTKPMRKYIADYISTQILGIFSVSTALFVCRLLEFHGIDVTGDVQQKDIGAQGQGNAPLEELCKKMAEIRSPELRTASGVVSQIEASWRQEDAQGRVGRELSNTQILAQHLKVMLTAHHWLHDHLLVKSSHNKFHIISRPSFLMEMRKAVSAMHNLQPRLKEAIDQQQVLIGSAEQRLKWAAGANPALCEVMSAFESSVSCHKMKLASEGMMAKNVCNMASSILTYEALRTPTSEAVMNDNNFIQLVEDCRQFFELSLKKPVTLTPVEQGLVALRPPKKKIDADWISRAEELISASLLELKRESEPLDIELLAAEQRMHQKVGFIKLTMAKHNHIIPDIKSLLKTLVKCDDSGLVGLDQYMLRYWKFVDTVNNLIKNLSGSGNSKFDAAFLNRTLLDIGDLIYSADSIYSELLRFSTDDEQACKKIVRQAAGTESPRKSNAVIPKRDGGTVKNAYAIGVWRKVKFKLEGRDPDPGIKNTAKHQVSWTIAEATNLDNLALLYEGWTPWV
;
A
#
# COMPACT_ATOMS: atom_id res chain seq x y z
N ALA A 1 63.89 34.25 -17.12
CA ALA A 1 63.68 33.28 -18.21
C ALA A 1 62.31 32.60 -18.19
N LEU A 2 61.85 32.03 -17.05
CA LEU A 2 60.61 31.24 -16.97
C LEU A 2 59.36 31.93 -17.54
N SER A 3 59.05 33.17 -17.13
CA SER A 3 57.88 33.89 -17.66
C SER A 3 57.91 34.10 -19.18
N ALA A 4 59.09 34.32 -19.78
CA ALA A 4 59.23 34.50 -21.22
C ALA A 4 58.96 33.19 -21.98
N VAL A 5 59.42 32.06 -21.43
CA VAL A 5 59.10 30.71 -21.95
C VAL A 5 57.61 30.42 -21.83
N VAL A 6 57.01 30.69 -20.66
CA VAL A 6 55.58 30.48 -20.42
C VAL A 6 54.73 31.33 -21.36
N LEU A 7 55.03 32.63 -21.54
CA LEU A 7 54.29 33.51 -22.44
C LEU A 7 54.41 33.08 -23.92
N THR A 8 55.58 32.59 -24.33
CA THR A 8 55.78 32.04 -25.68
C THR A 8 54.95 30.75 -25.87
N ALA A 9 54.92 29.87 -24.88
CA ALA A 9 54.10 28.65 -24.89
C ALA A 9 52.59 28.97 -24.89
N LEU A 10 52.14 29.92 -24.07
CA LEU A 10 50.76 30.40 -24.03
C LEU A 10 50.32 30.97 -25.38
N CYS A 11 51.18 31.78 -26.02
CA CYS A 11 50.93 32.34 -27.35
C CYS A 11 50.76 31.24 -28.41
N ALA A 12 51.62 30.20 -28.39
CA ALA A 12 51.51 29.07 -29.31
C ALA A 12 50.26 28.21 -29.07
N LEU A 13 49.93 27.92 -27.81
CA LEU A 13 48.73 27.15 -27.45
C LEU A 13 47.45 27.93 -27.76
N ASN A 14 47.43 29.24 -27.53
CA ASN A 14 46.28 30.07 -27.86
C ASN A 14 46.02 30.10 -29.36
N LYS A 15 47.08 30.18 -30.19
CA LYS A 15 46.95 30.02 -31.65
C LYS A 15 46.33 28.68 -32.05
N LYS A 16 46.75 27.58 -31.40
CA LYS A 16 46.13 26.26 -31.60
C LYS A 16 44.66 26.25 -31.18
N TYR A 17 44.32 26.89 -30.07
CA TYR A 17 42.95 27.00 -29.57
C TYR A 17 42.05 27.78 -30.55
N ILE A 18 42.54 28.91 -31.08
CA ILE A 18 41.86 29.73 -32.10
C ILE A 18 41.59 28.91 -33.37
N MET A 19 42.52 28.05 -33.79
CA MET A 19 42.31 27.16 -34.92
C MET A 19 41.14 26.20 -34.69
N ILE A 20 41.02 25.64 -33.48
CA ILE A 20 39.91 24.75 -33.11
C ILE A 20 38.58 25.53 -33.09
N GLU A 21 38.56 26.74 -32.52
CA GLU A 21 37.37 27.60 -32.51
C GLU A 21 36.94 28.01 -33.93
N SER A 22 37.88 28.33 -34.80
CA SER A 22 37.63 28.68 -36.20
C SER A 22 37.01 27.51 -36.96
N GLN A 23 37.54 26.29 -36.75
CA GLN A 23 36.94 25.06 -37.27
C GLN A 23 35.52 24.84 -36.72
N ALA A 24 35.34 25.02 -35.42
CA ALA A 24 34.03 24.87 -34.77
C ALA A 24 32.99 25.85 -35.32
N MET A 25 33.38 27.10 -35.54
CA MET A 25 32.52 28.10 -36.19
C MET A 25 32.22 27.71 -37.64
N SER A 26 33.22 27.28 -38.41
CA SER A 26 32.99 26.87 -39.80
C SER A 26 32.05 25.67 -39.97
N ALA A 27 31.98 24.80 -38.95
CA ALA A 27 31.16 23.60 -38.96
C ALA A 27 29.65 23.88 -38.81
N GLY A 28 29.25 24.99 -38.16
CA GLY A 28 27.85 25.37 -37.96
C GLY A 28 27.02 24.24 -37.35
N ASP A 29 25.92 23.86 -38.02
CA ASP A 29 25.03 22.77 -37.58
C ASP A 29 25.71 21.39 -37.53
N SER A 30 26.85 21.21 -38.22
CA SER A 30 27.63 19.97 -38.18
C SER A 30 28.64 19.92 -37.02
N LEU A 31 28.70 20.96 -36.17
CA LEU A 31 29.62 21.03 -35.02
C LEU A 31 29.45 19.84 -34.06
N MET A 32 28.22 19.35 -33.89
CA MET A 32 27.93 18.16 -33.08
C MET A 32 28.66 16.89 -33.54
N ASN A 33 29.08 16.82 -34.81
CA ASN A 33 29.81 15.70 -35.40
C ASN A 33 31.28 16.02 -35.68
N LEU A 34 31.76 17.21 -35.27
CA LEU A 34 33.14 17.60 -35.50
C LEU A 34 34.07 16.75 -34.62
N THR A 35 34.92 15.97 -35.26
CA THR A 35 35.93 15.15 -34.61
C THR A 35 37.33 15.61 -35.00
N SER A 36 38.27 15.46 -34.06
CA SER A 36 39.68 15.69 -34.28
C SER A 36 40.28 14.67 -35.26
N GLN A 37 41.51 14.88 -35.71
CA GLN A 37 42.24 13.88 -36.51
C GLN A 37 42.43 12.54 -35.77
N ALA A 38 42.36 12.55 -34.43
CA ALA A 38 42.42 11.34 -33.61
C ALA A 38 41.05 10.67 -33.42
N GLY A 39 39.96 11.26 -33.93
CA GLY A 39 38.59 10.77 -33.77
C GLY A 39 37.86 11.32 -32.55
N ASP A 40 38.51 12.14 -31.73
CA ASP A 40 37.93 12.69 -30.49
C ASP A 40 36.92 13.80 -30.80
N TRP A 41 35.83 13.88 -30.02
CA TRP A 41 34.87 14.98 -30.16
C TRP A 41 35.53 16.34 -29.87
N PHE A 42 35.22 17.38 -30.66
CA PHE A 42 35.89 18.69 -30.59
C PHE A 42 35.92 19.34 -29.19
N LEU A 43 34.91 19.07 -28.35
CA LEU A 43 34.86 19.57 -26.97
C LEU A 43 36.06 19.08 -26.15
N HIS A 44 36.51 17.84 -26.36
CA HIS A 44 37.66 17.29 -25.66
C HIS A 44 38.95 18.02 -26.03
N ASP A 45 39.10 18.39 -27.31
CA ASP A 45 40.26 19.17 -27.76
C ASP A 45 40.25 20.58 -27.17
N LEU A 46 39.09 21.24 -27.11
CA LEU A 46 38.95 22.54 -26.45
C LEU A 46 39.32 22.46 -24.97
N CYS A 47 38.76 21.49 -24.23
CA CYS A 47 39.08 21.29 -22.82
C CYS A 47 40.57 20.98 -22.62
N SER A 48 41.17 20.14 -23.45
CA SER A 48 42.57 19.75 -23.32
C SER A 48 43.53 20.93 -23.53
N VAL A 49 43.32 21.71 -24.59
CA VAL A 49 44.17 22.88 -24.88
C VAL A 49 43.96 23.99 -23.83
N ALA A 50 42.72 24.27 -23.43
CA ALA A 50 42.42 25.25 -22.38
C ALA A 50 42.99 24.84 -21.01
N GLY A 51 42.91 23.55 -20.66
CA GLY A 51 43.48 23.02 -19.42
C GLY A 51 45.00 23.16 -19.38
N ASN A 52 45.69 22.90 -20.50
CA ASN A 52 47.14 23.11 -20.63
C ASN A 52 47.52 24.59 -20.48
N ILE A 53 46.76 25.50 -21.10
CA ILE A 53 46.93 26.96 -20.95
C ILE A 53 46.83 27.36 -19.48
N LEU A 54 45.79 26.92 -18.76
CA LEU A 54 45.60 27.25 -17.35
C LEU A 54 46.69 26.66 -16.46
N ARG A 55 47.09 25.40 -16.67
CA ARG A 55 48.20 24.79 -15.92
C ARG A 55 49.52 25.54 -16.13
N LEU A 56 49.79 26.04 -17.33
CA LEU A 56 50.97 26.89 -17.58
C LEU A 56 50.89 28.23 -16.84
N THR A 57 49.71 28.83 -16.70
CA THR A 57 49.57 30.08 -15.90
C THR A 57 49.94 29.89 -14.43
N GLN A 58 49.80 28.68 -13.89
CA GLN A 58 50.18 28.36 -12.49
C GLN A 58 51.69 28.38 -12.26
N LEU A 59 52.51 28.32 -13.32
CA LEU A 59 53.96 28.44 -13.25
C LEU A 59 54.44 29.90 -13.12
N LEU A 60 53.53 30.87 -13.22
CA LEU A 60 53.84 32.29 -13.04
C LEU A 60 53.96 32.65 -11.54
N PRO A 61 54.70 33.71 -11.19
CA PRO A 61 54.87 34.15 -9.81
C PRO A 61 53.53 34.39 -9.09
N GLN A 62 53.39 33.86 -7.87
CA GLN A 62 52.17 34.00 -7.06
C GLN A 62 51.79 35.46 -6.76
N SER A 63 52.76 36.38 -6.76
CA SER A 63 52.52 37.82 -6.61
C SER A 63 51.64 38.41 -7.73
N ILE A 64 51.64 37.80 -8.91
CA ILE A 64 50.80 38.21 -10.06
C ILE A 64 49.42 37.54 -9.99
N LEU A 65 49.35 36.32 -9.42
CA LEU A 65 48.15 35.49 -9.38
C LEU A 65 47.24 35.80 -8.17
N SER A 66 47.77 36.39 -7.10
CA SER A 66 47.05 36.69 -5.85
C SER A 66 46.43 38.09 -5.79
N ALA A 67 46.69 38.95 -6.78
CA ALA A 67 46.09 40.28 -6.86
C ALA A 67 44.56 40.15 -7.01
N GLY A 68 43.76 40.76 -6.13
CA GLY A 68 42.29 40.76 -6.27
C GLY A 68 41.79 41.78 -7.30
N CYS A 69 40.49 41.72 -7.65
CA CYS A 69 39.85 42.74 -8.52
C CYS A 69 40.03 44.18 -8.02
N ASN A 70 40.21 44.37 -6.71
CA ASN A 70 40.36 45.68 -6.06
C ASN A 70 41.83 46.08 -5.83
N SER A 71 42.78 45.50 -6.57
CA SER A 71 44.17 45.97 -6.53
C SER A 71 44.24 47.45 -6.93
N GLU A 72 45.04 48.25 -6.22
CA GLU A 72 45.30 49.65 -6.58
C GLU A 72 46.02 49.77 -7.93
N ASP A 73 46.68 48.71 -8.38
CA ASP A 73 47.33 48.65 -9.69
C ASP A 73 46.32 48.19 -10.79
N PRO A 74 45.96 49.07 -11.74
CA PRO A 74 45.02 48.74 -12.80
C PRO A 74 45.53 47.62 -13.71
N LEU A 75 46.85 47.44 -13.85
CA LEU A 75 47.44 46.39 -14.67
C LEU A 75 47.25 45.02 -14.03
N LEU A 76 47.54 44.90 -12.73
CA LEU A 76 47.34 43.66 -11.96
C LEU A 76 45.85 43.28 -11.87
N SER A 77 44.96 44.25 -11.70
CA SER A 77 43.51 44.01 -11.74
C SER A 77 43.05 43.43 -13.08
N GLN A 78 43.55 43.96 -14.21
CA GLN A 78 43.22 43.44 -15.55
C GLN A 78 43.82 42.05 -15.82
N ILE A 79 45.03 41.75 -15.31
CA ILE A 79 45.63 40.41 -15.37
C ILE A 79 44.75 39.41 -14.61
N TYR A 80 44.32 39.78 -13.39
CA TYR A 80 43.42 38.95 -12.59
C TYR A 80 42.07 38.70 -13.28
N CYS A 81 41.44 39.75 -13.82
CA CYS A 81 40.17 39.62 -14.55
C CYS A 81 40.30 38.68 -15.76
N SER A 82 41.39 38.79 -16.52
CA SER A 82 41.68 37.91 -17.66
C SER A 82 41.82 36.45 -17.22
N LEU A 83 42.61 36.21 -16.16
CA LEU A 83 42.81 34.87 -15.59
C LEU A 83 41.51 34.27 -15.05
N LYS A 84 40.69 35.05 -14.34
CA LYS A 84 39.39 34.59 -13.84
C LYS A 84 38.42 34.29 -14.97
N CYS A 85 38.38 35.12 -16.01
CA CYS A 85 37.57 34.86 -17.19
C CYS A 85 37.98 33.54 -17.88
N MET A 86 39.28 33.31 -18.04
CA MET A 86 39.80 32.03 -18.56
C MET A 86 39.39 30.84 -17.70
N ASN A 87 39.54 30.94 -16.37
CA ASN A 87 39.14 29.87 -15.44
C ASN A 87 37.63 29.58 -15.48
N HIS A 88 36.79 30.62 -15.45
CA HIS A 88 35.34 30.43 -15.52
C HIS A 88 34.91 29.83 -16.86
N THR A 89 35.52 30.26 -17.97
CA THR A 89 35.23 29.70 -19.30
C THR A 89 35.67 28.24 -19.40
N TYR A 90 36.83 27.88 -18.84
CA TYR A 90 37.28 26.49 -18.78
C TYR A 90 36.38 25.62 -17.90
N ASN A 91 35.98 26.09 -16.72
CA ASN A 91 35.01 25.39 -15.87
C ASN A 91 33.69 25.18 -16.61
N GLN A 92 33.21 26.17 -17.36
CA GLN A 92 32.02 26.04 -18.19
C GLN A 92 32.15 24.90 -19.23
N LEU A 93 33.29 24.80 -19.91
CA LEU A 93 33.56 23.71 -20.86
C LEU A 93 33.63 22.35 -20.16
N LYS A 94 34.22 22.29 -18.97
CA LYS A 94 34.28 21.08 -18.15
C LYS A 94 32.89 20.65 -17.68
N ASP A 95 32.04 21.58 -17.25
CA ASP A 95 30.68 21.32 -16.84
C ASP A 95 29.86 20.74 -18.01
N LEU A 96 30.06 21.23 -19.25
CA LEU A 96 29.45 20.64 -20.45
C LEU A 96 29.96 19.22 -20.74
N GLN A 97 31.24 18.94 -20.45
CA GLN A 97 31.79 17.58 -20.59
C GLN A 97 31.22 16.64 -19.52
N GLU A 98 31.12 17.08 -18.27
CA GLU A 98 30.50 16.32 -17.17
C GLU A 98 29.01 16.09 -17.43
N MET A 99 28.31 17.10 -17.94
CA MET A 99 26.93 17.03 -18.39
C MET A 99 26.72 15.90 -19.42
N TYR A 100 27.58 15.81 -20.45
CA TYR A 100 27.51 14.73 -21.45
C TYR A 100 27.79 13.34 -20.84
N ASN A 101 28.79 13.23 -19.95
CA ASN A 101 29.12 11.96 -19.29
C ASN A 101 28.00 11.48 -18.36
N ASN A 102 27.45 12.38 -17.53
CA ASN A 102 26.35 12.07 -16.62
C ASN A 102 25.06 11.74 -17.38
N PHE A 103 24.83 12.39 -18.53
CA PHE A 103 23.75 12.01 -19.42
C PHE A 103 23.87 10.56 -19.90
N ILE A 104 25.05 10.17 -20.41
CA ILE A 104 25.29 8.82 -20.91
C ILE A 104 25.24 7.78 -19.78
N GLY A 105 25.91 8.06 -18.66
CA GLY A 105 26.12 7.09 -17.59
C GLY A 105 24.93 6.90 -16.67
N ILE A 106 24.05 7.90 -16.57
CA ILE A 106 22.93 7.91 -15.60
C ILE A 106 21.61 8.15 -16.33
N ILE A 107 21.41 9.35 -16.88
CA ILE A 107 20.07 9.78 -17.33
C ILE A 107 19.54 8.91 -18.47
N LEU A 108 20.36 8.64 -19.49
CA LEU A 108 19.93 7.84 -20.64
C LEU A 108 19.61 6.39 -20.23
N VAL A 109 20.41 5.83 -19.31
CA VAL A 109 20.23 4.47 -18.81
C VAL A 109 18.94 4.34 -18.01
N GLU A 110 18.73 5.22 -17.02
CA GLU A 110 17.51 5.22 -16.20
C GLU A 110 16.26 5.50 -17.05
N ALA A 111 16.31 6.51 -17.92
CA ALA A 111 15.19 6.82 -18.81
C ALA A 111 14.83 5.66 -19.75
N ALA A 112 15.82 4.94 -20.30
CA ALA A 112 15.57 3.77 -21.14
C ALA A 112 14.96 2.62 -20.32
N GLN A 113 15.55 2.32 -19.16
CA GLN A 113 15.11 1.24 -18.29
C GLN A 113 13.68 1.45 -17.78
N ASP A 114 13.38 2.63 -17.23
CA ASP A 114 12.08 2.93 -16.62
C ASP A 114 10.96 2.94 -17.67
N GLN A 115 11.26 3.43 -18.87
CA GLN A 115 10.33 3.37 -20.00
C GLN A 115 10.06 1.93 -20.43
N VAL A 116 11.07 1.05 -20.45
CA VAL A 116 10.90 -0.39 -20.76
C VAL A 116 10.07 -1.09 -19.69
N CYS A 117 10.31 -0.78 -18.41
CA CYS A 117 9.58 -1.31 -17.26
C CYS A 117 8.15 -0.77 -17.11
N GLN A 118 7.76 0.27 -17.87
CA GLN A 118 6.49 0.99 -17.72
C GLN A 118 6.31 1.55 -16.30
N GLU A 119 7.37 2.16 -15.75
CA GLU A 119 7.25 2.84 -14.48
C GLU A 119 6.20 3.98 -14.61
N PRO A 120 5.09 3.96 -13.83
CA PRO A 120 3.96 4.85 -14.05
C PRO A 120 4.31 6.34 -13.96
N SER A 121 5.17 6.74 -13.01
CA SER A 121 5.52 8.15 -12.80
C SER A 121 6.35 8.72 -13.95
N VAL A 122 7.26 7.93 -14.53
CA VAL A 122 8.13 8.24 -15.67
C VAL A 122 7.32 8.26 -16.98
N VAL A 123 6.37 7.34 -17.18
CA VAL A 123 5.47 7.39 -18.35
C VAL A 123 4.61 8.66 -18.30
N SER A 124 4.00 8.96 -17.15
CA SER A 124 3.22 10.18 -16.92
C SER A 124 4.05 11.45 -17.08
N LEU A 125 5.32 11.44 -16.64
CA LEU A 125 6.23 12.56 -16.82
C LEU A 125 6.40 12.96 -18.29
N VAL A 126 6.58 11.99 -19.19
CA VAL A 126 6.74 12.28 -20.63
C VAL A 126 5.46 12.92 -21.19
N GLU A 127 4.29 12.41 -20.81
CA GLU A 127 3.00 12.97 -21.23
C GLU A 127 2.81 14.41 -20.71
N ARG A 128 3.17 14.67 -19.45
CA ARG A 128 3.12 16.02 -18.86
C ARG A 128 4.05 17.00 -19.58
N LEU A 129 5.29 16.59 -19.88
CA LEU A 129 6.23 17.42 -20.65
C LEU A 129 5.74 17.70 -22.09
N GLU A 130 5.15 16.71 -22.75
CA GLU A 130 4.54 16.89 -24.08
C GLU A 130 3.31 17.80 -24.02
N SER A 131 2.52 17.75 -22.95
CA SER A 131 1.39 18.65 -22.71
C SER A 131 1.85 20.10 -22.53
N ILE A 132 2.97 20.34 -21.82
CA ILE A 132 3.55 21.69 -21.68
C ILE A 132 3.91 22.26 -23.05
N ILE A 133 4.57 21.48 -23.90
CA ILE A 133 4.93 21.93 -25.26
C ILE A 133 3.67 22.19 -26.11
N SER A 134 2.67 21.31 -25.98
CA SER A 134 1.43 21.42 -26.76
C SER A 134 0.57 22.63 -26.35
N SER A 135 0.76 23.16 -25.13
CA SER A 135 -0.01 24.31 -24.62
C SER A 135 0.16 25.59 -25.44
N VAL A 136 1.29 25.78 -26.10
CA VAL A 136 1.61 27.01 -26.84
C VAL A 136 1.16 26.94 -28.30
N GLN A 137 0.78 25.76 -28.82
CA GLN A 137 0.32 25.55 -30.21
C GLN A 137 1.30 26.00 -31.32
N ILE A 138 2.53 26.41 -30.98
CA ILE A 138 3.59 26.81 -31.90
C ILE A 138 4.70 25.74 -31.85
N PRO A 139 5.17 25.22 -32.99
CA PRO A 139 6.29 24.28 -33.00
C PRO A 139 7.55 24.89 -32.37
N ILE A 140 8.25 24.11 -31.54
CA ILE A 140 9.50 24.52 -30.86
C ILE A 140 10.52 25.13 -31.84
N ASN A 141 10.66 24.54 -33.03
CA ASN A 141 11.61 25.02 -34.04
C ASN A 141 11.29 26.46 -34.50
N ASP A 142 10.01 26.84 -34.57
CA ASP A 142 9.61 28.17 -35.00
C ASP A 142 9.74 29.19 -33.86
N ILE A 143 9.56 28.77 -32.61
CA ILE A 143 9.93 29.57 -31.42
C ILE A 143 11.44 29.87 -31.46
N LEU A 144 12.28 28.85 -31.69
CA LEU A 144 13.73 29.01 -31.76
C LEU A 144 14.17 29.93 -32.90
N LYS A 145 13.60 29.80 -34.10
CA LYS A 145 13.87 30.72 -35.23
C LYS A 145 13.50 32.15 -34.88
N SER A 146 12.34 32.35 -34.24
CA SER A 146 11.85 33.67 -33.83
C SER A 146 12.77 34.32 -32.78
N LEU A 147 13.25 33.54 -31.81
CA LEU A 147 14.23 33.99 -30.82
C LEU A 147 15.61 34.29 -31.45
N GLN A 148 16.08 33.48 -32.40
CA GLN A 148 17.31 33.75 -33.14
C GLN A 148 17.23 35.07 -33.92
N LEU A 149 16.09 35.32 -34.57
CA LEU A 149 15.82 36.56 -35.28
C LEU A 149 15.79 37.75 -34.32
N HIS A 150 15.14 37.59 -33.16
CA HIS A 150 15.11 38.60 -32.10
C HIS A 150 16.54 38.92 -31.61
N LEU A 151 17.35 37.90 -31.30
CA LEU A 151 18.74 38.09 -30.88
C LEU A 151 19.55 38.86 -31.93
N ARG A 152 19.40 38.52 -33.22
CA ARG A 152 20.10 39.20 -34.32
C ARG A 152 19.74 40.69 -34.39
N TYR A 153 18.48 41.04 -34.24
CA TYR A 153 18.05 42.46 -34.22
C TYR A 153 18.59 43.21 -33.00
N THR A 154 18.54 42.61 -31.81
CA THR A 154 19.09 43.20 -30.58
C THR A 154 20.59 43.48 -30.73
N VAL A 155 21.35 42.52 -31.28
CA VAL A 155 22.80 42.68 -31.52
C VAL A 155 23.11 43.70 -32.61
N MET A 156 22.34 43.76 -33.69
CA MET A 156 22.51 44.76 -34.76
C MET A 156 22.26 46.18 -34.24
N ASN A 157 21.25 46.37 -33.39
CA ASN A 157 20.98 47.66 -32.74
C ASN A 157 22.15 48.12 -31.84
N MET A 158 22.89 47.20 -31.20
CA MET A 158 24.10 47.54 -30.44
C MET A 158 25.28 47.96 -31.32
N ALA A 159 25.42 47.38 -32.52
CA ALA A 159 26.53 47.69 -33.42
C ALA A 159 26.43 49.11 -34.00
N VAL A 160 25.20 49.57 -34.27
CA VAL A 160 24.91 50.91 -34.79
C VAL A 160 25.08 51.99 -33.71
N GLY A 161 24.73 51.70 -32.44
CA GLY A 161 24.84 52.65 -31.33
C GLY A 161 26.25 53.03 -30.88
N LYS A 162 27.32 52.44 -31.45
CA LYS A 162 28.72 52.77 -31.10
C LYS A 162 29.43 53.68 -32.11
N GLN A 163 28.84 54.01 -33.26
CA GLN A 163 29.51 54.89 -34.24
C GLN A 163 29.26 56.39 -34.03
N ASP A 164 28.19 56.77 -33.35
CA ASP A 164 27.92 58.17 -33.03
C ASP A 164 28.06 58.40 -31.52
N GLY A 165 29.09 59.14 -31.10
CA GLY A 165 29.39 59.52 -29.72
C GLY A 165 28.36 60.46 -29.07
N ALA A 166 27.09 60.37 -29.43
CA ALA A 166 26.00 61.13 -28.84
C ALA A 166 24.88 60.18 -28.43
N SER A 167 24.53 60.22 -27.14
CA SER A 167 23.32 59.63 -26.57
C SER A 167 22.07 60.19 -27.26
N LYS A 168 21.73 59.63 -28.42
CA LYS A 168 20.37 59.61 -28.93
C LYS A 168 19.95 58.16 -28.92
N LYS A 169 19.07 57.82 -27.97
CA LYS A 169 18.26 56.60 -28.00
C LYS A 169 17.55 56.57 -29.36
N SER A 170 18.17 55.97 -30.39
CA SER A 170 17.55 55.80 -31.69
C SER A 170 16.43 54.78 -31.52
N THR A 171 15.24 55.29 -31.29
CA THR A 171 13.98 54.55 -31.13
C THR A 171 13.41 54.11 -32.48
N THR A 172 14.23 54.16 -33.54
CA THR A 172 13.75 54.20 -34.93
C THR A 172 13.80 52.85 -35.67
N TYR A 173 14.39 51.81 -35.06
CA TYR A 173 14.46 50.46 -35.66
C TYR A 173 13.68 49.38 -34.88
N LEU A 174 12.85 49.76 -33.90
CA LEU A 174 11.80 48.90 -33.36
C LEU A 174 10.61 48.85 -34.32
N GLN A 175 10.80 48.31 -35.52
CA GLN A 175 9.66 47.87 -36.33
C GLN A 175 9.13 46.58 -35.70
N ASN A 176 8.06 46.69 -34.90
CA ASN A 176 7.30 45.64 -34.18
C ASN A 176 7.78 45.14 -32.80
N PRO A 177 7.79 46.00 -31.75
CA PRO A 177 7.86 45.53 -30.35
C PRO A 177 6.73 44.52 -29.98
N ALA A 178 5.60 44.56 -30.72
CA ALA A 178 4.50 43.61 -30.55
C ALA A 178 4.85 42.15 -30.92
N GLN A 179 5.71 41.93 -31.93
CA GLN A 179 6.16 40.58 -32.30
C GLN A 179 7.29 40.07 -31.39
N HIS A 180 8.14 40.98 -30.88
CA HIS A 180 9.23 40.67 -29.96
C HIS A 180 8.76 40.29 -28.55
N GLY A 181 7.75 40.99 -28.02
CA GLY A 181 7.12 40.63 -26.74
C GLY A 181 6.33 39.32 -26.81
N ALA A 182 5.69 39.04 -27.95
CA ALA A 182 4.86 37.83 -28.12
C ALA A 182 5.67 36.53 -28.00
N VAL A 183 6.88 36.45 -28.57
CA VAL A 183 7.70 35.23 -28.48
C VAL A 183 8.27 35.01 -27.07
N MET A 184 8.58 36.09 -26.33
CA MET A 184 9.06 35.98 -24.95
C MET A 184 7.95 35.53 -24.01
N GLN A 185 6.71 36.03 -24.18
CA GLN A 185 5.54 35.57 -23.43
C GLN A 185 5.24 34.07 -23.65
N VAL A 186 5.45 33.60 -24.89
CA VAL A 186 5.37 32.18 -25.23
C VAL A 186 6.39 31.36 -24.42
N VAL A 187 7.63 31.84 -24.29
CA VAL A 187 8.66 31.17 -23.50
C VAL A 187 8.34 31.23 -22.00
N GLU A 188 7.87 32.37 -21.48
CA GLU A 188 7.43 32.51 -20.09
C GLU A 188 6.31 31.53 -19.73
N THR A 189 5.39 31.28 -20.67
CA THR A 189 4.33 30.27 -20.50
C THR A 189 4.91 28.86 -20.38
N LEU A 190 5.89 28.51 -21.21
CA LEU A 190 6.60 27.22 -21.12
C LEU A 190 7.41 27.11 -19.82
N GLN A 191 8.06 28.18 -19.39
CA GLN A 191 8.82 28.24 -18.14
C GLN A 191 7.90 28.02 -16.94
N ALA A 192 6.78 28.74 -16.85
CA ALA A 192 5.81 28.56 -15.77
C ALA A 192 5.26 27.12 -15.72
N GLY A 193 4.95 26.53 -16.88
CA GLY A 193 4.51 25.13 -16.96
C GLY A 193 5.57 24.13 -16.50
N PHE A 194 6.84 24.38 -16.84
CA PHE A 194 7.96 23.52 -16.45
C PHE A 194 8.34 23.69 -14.97
N GLU A 195 8.31 24.91 -14.44
CA GLU A 195 8.54 25.20 -13.02
C GLU A 195 7.45 24.57 -12.16
N ALA A 196 6.18 24.62 -12.58
CA ALA A 196 5.09 23.91 -11.90
C ALA A 196 5.28 22.38 -11.90
N LEU A 197 6.00 21.83 -12.87
CA LEU A 197 6.33 20.40 -12.93
C LEU A 197 7.48 20.02 -11.99
N ILE A 198 8.43 20.93 -11.77
CA ILE A 198 9.58 20.74 -10.86
C ILE A 198 9.21 21.04 -9.42
N ALA A 199 8.30 21.99 -9.19
CA ALA A 199 7.80 22.33 -7.87
C ALA A 199 7.11 21.10 -7.28
N ALA A 200 7.81 20.38 -6.39
CA ALA A 200 7.21 19.35 -5.58
C ALA A 200 5.99 19.93 -4.85
N PRO A 201 4.89 19.18 -4.67
CA PRO A 201 3.84 19.59 -3.75
C PRO A 201 4.49 19.71 -2.37
N GLN A 202 4.76 20.95 -1.93
CA GLN A 202 5.25 21.18 -0.59
C GLN A 202 4.18 20.67 0.36
N ASN A 203 4.58 19.83 1.31
CA ASN A 203 3.73 19.56 2.46
C ASN A 203 3.40 20.92 3.08
N GLU A 204 2.12 21.25 3.24
CA GLU A 204 1.70 22.43 3.98
C GLU A 204 2.43 22.39 5.34
N GLU A 205 3.05 23.50 5.74
CA GLU A 205 3.80 23.62 6.99
C GLU A 205 2.90 23.22 8.17
N GLY A 206 3.02 21.97 8.64
CA GLY A 206 2.16 21.44 9.71
C GLY A 206 2.07 19.92 9.81
N ASP A 207 2.39 19.17 8.74
CA ASP A 207 2.29 17.71 8.79
C ASP A 207 3.48 17.05 9.52
N ILE A 208 3.14 16.20 10.49
CA ILE A 208 4.06 15.42 11.37
C ILE A 208 4.79 14.29 10.59
N PHE A 209 4.51 14.14 9.29
CA PHE A 209 5.05 13.07 8.46
C PHE A 209 6.44 13.40 7.90
N PRO A 210 7.31 12.38 7.72
CA PRO A 210 8.61 12.58 7.09
C PRO A 210 8.43 13.19 5.68
N PRO A 211 9.42 13.95 5.19
CA PRO A 211 9.36 14.56 3.85
C PRO A 211 9.03 13.49 2.81
N ARG A 212 8.05 13.79 1.93
CA ARG A 212 7.68 12.92 0.81
C ARG A 212 8.96 12.58 0.04
N THR A 213 9.22 11.29 -0.13
CA THR A 213 10.31 10.83 -0.99
C THR A 213 9.91 11.08 -2.44
N PRO A 214 10.76 11.71 -3.26
CA PRO A 214 10.44 11.96 -4.66
C PRO A 214 10.21 10.63 -5.36
N ASP A 215 9.20 10.58 -6.23
CA ASP A 215 8.97 9.40 -7.05
C ASP A 215 10.05 9.25 -8.14
N GLN A 216 10.04 8.11 -8.85
CA GLN A 216 11.08 7.80 -9.83
C GLN A 216 11.11 8.81 -10.98
N GLY A 217 9.95 9.26 -11.45
CA GLY A 217 9.80 10.30 -12.46
C GLY A 217 10.30 11.66 -11.98
N GLU A 218 9.99 12.05 -10.75
CA GLU A 218 10.50 13.27 -10.11
C GLU A 218 12.02 13.21 -9.99
N MET A 219 12.60 12.10 -9.53
CA MET A 219 14.05 11.92 -9.46
C MET A 219 14.72 12.00 -10.83
N LEU A 220 14.16 11.35 -11.85
CA LEU A 220 14.67 11.42 -13.22
C LEU A 220 14.60 12.85 -13.76
N LEU A 221 13.49 13.55 -13.56
CA LEU A 221 13.32 14.94 -13.98
C LEU A 221 14.31 15.86 -13.27
N MET A 222 14.47 15.72 -11.95
CA MET A 222 15.42 16.51 -11.15
C MET A 222 16.86 16.25 -11.59
N GLY A 223 17.25 14.99 -11.78
CA GLY A 223 18.57 14.61 -12.27
C GLY A 223 18.84 15.17 -13.67
N PHE A 224 17.88 15.02 -14.59
CA PHE A 224 18.02 15.52 -15.95
C PHE A 224 18.03 17.06 -16.00
N ASN A 225 17.16 17.72 -15.24
CA ASN A 225 17.14 19.17 -15.09
C ASN A 225 18.46 19.69 -14.51
N GLY A 226 19.00 19.00 -13.49
CA GLY A 226 20.24 19.34 -12.81
C GLY A 226 21.46 19.35 -13.72
N LEU A 227 21.47 18.55 -14.81
CA LEU A 227 22.52 18.60 -15.81
C LEU A 227 22.67 19.99 -16.46
N PHE A 228 21.59 20.75 -16.55
CA PHE A 228 21.55 22.05 -17.22
C PHE A 228 21.83 23.25 -16.29
N ASN A 229 22.25 23.02 -15.04
CA ASN A 229 22.55 24.07 -14.06
C ASN A 229 23.88 24.78 -14.37
N LEU A 230 23.92 25.46 -15.51
CA LEU A 230 25.10 26.12 -16.09
C LEU A 230 25.22 27.60 -15.72
N GLU A 231 24.30 28.12 -14.91
CA GLU A 231 24.15 29.56 -14.65
C GLU A 231 25.23 30.14 -13.75
N ILE A 232 25.61 29.45 -12.68
CA ILE A 232 26.61 29.91 -11.71
C ILE A 232 27.97 30.18 -12.37
N PRO A 233 28.60 29.20 -13.07
CA PRO A 233 29.89 29.42 -13.74
C PRO A 233 29.79 30.48 -14.83
N ARG A 234 28.67 30.52 -15.58
CA ARG A 234 28.41 31.50 -16.62
C ARG A 234 28.30 32.93 -16.07
N ASN A 235 27.58 33.13 -14.98
CA ASN A 235 27.43 34.45 -14.36
C ASN A 235 28.79 34.96 -13.84
N GLY A 236 29.62 34.07 -13.29
CA GLY A 236 31.02 34.38 -12.95
C GLY A 236 31.85 34.77 -14.17
N MET A 237 31.72 34.05 -15.29
CA MET A 237 32.37 34.37 -16.55
C MET A 237 31.96 35.76 -17.06
N VAL A 238 30.66 36.03 -17.12
CA VAL A 238 30.10 37.32 -17.58
C VAL A 238 30.55 38.49 -16.70
N HIS A 239 30.59 38.30 -15.38
CA HIS A 239 31.05 39.34 -14.45
C HIS A 239 32.46 39.82 -14.79
N HIS A 240 33.41 38.90 -14.96
CA HIS A 240 34.79 39.24 -15.31
C HIS A 240 34.92 39.69 -16.77
N LEU A 241 34.08 39.17 -17.68
CA LEU A 241 34.03 39.60 -19.08
C LEU A 241 33.64 41.06 -19.23
N LYS A 242 32.70 41.57 -18.42
CA LYS A 242 32.30 42.98 -18.40
C LYS A 242 33.43 43.90 -17.88
N GLN A 243 34.36 43.38 -17.09
CA GLN A 243 35.49 44.12 -16.50
C GLN A 243 36.74 44.13 -17.39
N LEU A 244 36.79 43.24 -18.39
CA LEU A 244 37.90 43.12 -19.33
C LEU A 244 37.93 44.31 -20.31
N ALA A 245 38.99 45.11 -20.23
CA ALA A 245 39.20 46.24 -21.12
C ALA A 245 40.23 45.89 -22.21
N THR A 246 39.79 45.85 -23.46
CA THR A 246 40.68 45.77 -24.63
C THR A 246 41.08 47.19 -25.07
N PRO A 247 42.37 47.56 -25.00
CA PRO A 247 42.86 48.82 -25.56
C PRO A 247 42.55 48.90 -27.06
N PRO A 248 42.11 50.06 -27.58
CA PRO A 248 41.73 50.19 -28.99
C PRO A 248 42.89 49.87 -29.94
N ALA A 249 44.12 50.20 -29.57
CA ALA A 249 45.32 49.86 -30.31
C ALA A 249 45.52 48.34 -30.48
N TRP A 250 45.03 47.51 -29.56
CA TRP A 250 45.27 46.06 -29.57
C TRP A 250 44.28 45.29 -30.45
N THR A 251 43.29 45.97 -31.02
CA THR A 251 42.30 45.35 -31.93
C THR A 251 42.92 44.81 -33.22
N ILE A 252 44.13 45.25 -33.58
CA ILE A 252 44.89 44.73 -34.73
C ILE A 252 45.78 43.54 -34.37
N VAL A 253 45.91 43.15 -33.09
CA VAL A 253 46.69 41.97 -32.70
C VAL A 253 46.01 40.73 -33.25
N ASP A 254 46.74 39.86 -33.95
CA ASP A 254 46.19 38.70 -34.67
C ASP A 254 45.32 37.79 -33.79
N GLN A 255 45.83 37.39 -32.62
CA GLN A 255 45.14 36.52 -31.67
C GLN A 255 43.99 37.21 -30.89
N ILE A 256 43.83 38.53 -31.04
CA ILE A 256 42.67 39.29 -30.52
C ILE A 256 41.64 39.50 -31.65
N LYS A 257 42.11 39.88 -32.83
CA LYS A 257 41.30 40.22 -34.02
C LYS A 257 40.58 39.01 -34.61
N GLU A 258 41.26 37.87 -34.70
CA GLU A 258 40.69 36.68 -35.32
C GLU A 258 39.50 36.10 -34.53
N PRO A 259 39.61 35.91 -33.19
CA PRO A 259 38.49 35.39 -32.41
C PRO A 259 37.35 36.39 -32.23
N GLN A 260 37.62 37.69 -32.35
CA GLN A 260 36.59 38.74 -32.34
C GLN A 260 35.50 38.58 -33.40
N LYS A 261 35.76 37.85 -34.50
CA LYS A 261 34.79 37.58 -35.57
C LYS A 261 33.59 36.75 -35.11
N TYR A 262 33.82 35.83 -34.18
CA TYR A 262 32.82 34.91 -33.65
C TYR A 262 32.70 35.01 -32.12
N TYR A 263 33.32 36.04 -31.54
CA TYR A 263 33.27 36.34 -30.12
C TYR A 263 31.83 36.50 -29.66
N ALA A 264 31.48 35.81 -28.58
CA ALA A 264 30.16 35.84 -27.95
C ALA A 264 29.83 37.21 -27.28
N ARG A 265 29.94 38.29 -28.05
CA ARG A 265 29.56 39.66 -27.71
C ARG A 265 28.17 39.79 -27.10
N PRO A 266 27.14 39.03 -27.54
CA PRO A 266 25.82 39.05 -26.92
C PRO A 266 25.82 38.72 -25.42
N MET A 267 26.83 38.01 -24.89
CA MET A 267 26.94 37.67 -23.46
C MET A 267 27.15 38.90 -22.57
N THR A 268 27.78 39.95 -23.09
CA THR A 268 28.10 41.16 -22.31
C THR A 268 26.89 42.07 -22.11
N ASP A 269 25.90 42.00 -22.99
CA ASP A 269 24.67 42.79 -22.92
C ASP A 269 23.58 42.05 -22.13
N ASP A 270 22.81 42.79 -21.34
CA ASP A 270 21.80 42.18 -20.47
C ASP A 270 20.51 41.80 -21.21
N ASP A 271 20.12 42.55 -22.26
CA ASP A 271 18.92 42.24 -23.05
C ASP A 271 19.16 41.06 -24.01
N ALA A 272 20.32 41.00 -24.66
CA ALA A 272 20.70 39.83 -25.46
C ALA A 272 20.89 38.58 -24.60
N ARG A 273 21.37 38.71 -23.34
CA ARG A 273 21.47 37.57 -22.42
C ARG A 273 20.11 37.00 -22.04
N ARG A 274 19.10 37.84 -21.76
CA ARG A 274 17.72 37.38 -21.51
C ARG A 274 17.16 36.56 -22.67
N ILE A 275 17.42 36.98 -23.91
CA ILE A 275 16.98 36.24 -25.10
C ILE A 275 17.73 34.91 -25.19
N LEU A 276 19.03 34.89 -24.87
CA LEU A 276 19.81 33.65 -24.84
C LEU A 276 19.33 32.70 -23.73
N ASP A 277 18.98 33.20 -22.55
CA ASP A 277 18.38 32.39 -21.47
C ASP A 277 17.07 31.75 -21.93
N ALA A 278 16.19 32.53 -22.57
CA ALA A 278 14.95 32.02 -23.16
C ALA A 278 15.22 30.96 -24.25
N MET A 279 16.19 31.20 -25.14
CA MET A 279 16.58 30.25 -26.18
C MET A 279 17.08 28.93 -25.60
N PHE A 280 17.97 28.98 -24.62
CA PHE A 280 18.57 27.78 -24.03
C PHE A 280 17.63 27.04 -23.11
N PHE A 281 16.66 27.72 -22.50
CA PHE A 281 15.53 27.07 -21.85
C PHE A 281 14.70 26.25 -22.86
N VAL A 282 14.32 26.84 -24.00
CA VAL A 282 13.54 26.13 -25.03
C VAL A 282 14.34 24.96 -25.61
N LYS A 283 15.65 25.14 -25.85
CA LYS A 283 16.54 24.04 -26.30
C LYS A 283 16.63 22.93 -25.27
N LYS A 284 16.78 23.26 -23.98
CA LYS A 284 16.80 22.29 -22.87
C LYS A 284 15.51 21.47 -22.85
N LEU A 285 14.34 22.11 -22.88
CA LEU A 285 13.05 21.44 -22.89
C LEU A 285 12.91 20.52 -24.11
N SER A 286 13.31 21.00 -25.29
CA SER A 286 13.33 20.21 -26.53
C SER A 286 14.22 18.98 -26.40
N THR A 287 15.45 19.12 -25.88
CA THR A 287 16.40 18.02 -25.68
C THR A 287 15.83 16.97 -24.74
N MET A 288 15.25 17.38 -23.61
CA MET A 288 14.66 16.46 -22.63
C MET A 288 13.52 15.64 -23.26
N VAL A 289 12.59 16.31 -23.95
CA VAL A 289 11.44 15.63 -24.56
C VAL A 289 11.86 14.75 -25.74
N GLU A 290 12.81 15.19 -26.56
CA GLU A 290 13.31 14.39 -27.68
C GLU A 290 13.94 13.08 -27.19
N VAL A 291 14.83 13.14 -26.19
CA VAL A 291 15.45 11.94 -25.61
C VAL A 291 14.39 11.01 -25.00
N LEU A 292 13.50 11.56 -24.15
CA LEU A 292 12.47 10.73 -23.49
C LEU A 292 11.50 10.10 -24.49
N ARG A 293 11.18 10.81 -25.59
CA ARG A 293 10.36 10.27 -26.67
C ARG A 293 11.06 9.14 -27.41
N MET A 294 12.36 9.27 -27.68
CA MET A 294 13.16 8.19 -28.28
C MET A 294 13.21 6.95 -27.38
N CYS A 295 13.47 7.12 -26.08
CA CYS A 295 13.43 6.02 -25.11
C CYS A 295 12.04 5.37 -25.05
N ARG A 296 10.95 6.15 -25.05
CA ARG A 296 9.57 5.62 -25.10
C ARG A 296 9.29 4.86 -26.39
N HIS A 297 9.82 5.34 -27.53
CA HIS A 297 9.69 4.66 -28.81
C HIS A 297 10.42 3.31 -28.81
N ASP A 298 11.67 3.27 -28.34
CA ASP A 298 12.45 2.04 -28.22
C ASP A 298 11.80 1.04 -27.26
N ALA A 299 11.30 1.51 -26.12
CA ALA A 299 10.54 0.70 -25.17
C ALA A 299 9.27 0.10 -25.79
N SER A 300 8.59 0.84 -26.67
CA SER A 300 7.41 0.32 -27.39
C SER A 300 7.78 -0.80 -28.38
N GLY A 301 8.94 -0.67 -29.06
CA GLY A 301 9.51 -1.68 -29.94
C GLY A 301 9.91 -2.93 -29.18
N PHE A 302 10.61 -2.76 -28.05
CA PHE A 302 11.02 -3.84 -27.16
C PHE A 302 9.85 -4.72 -26.70
N ARG A 303 8.68 -4.12 -26.45
CA ARG A 303 7.48 -4.84 -26.00
C ARG A 303 6.66 -5.46 -27.15
N GLY A 304 6.94 -5.12 -28.40
CA GLY A 304 6.14 -5.57 -29.55
C GLY A 304 4.68 -5.05 -29.54
N GLY A 305 4.42 -3.92 -28.88
CA GLY A 305 3.06 -3.47 -28.56
C GLY A 305 2.25 -2.85 -29.71
N SER A 306 2.87 -2.61 -30.87
CA SER A 306 2.20 -1.99 -32.02
C SER A 306 2.91 -2.32 -33.33
N ALA A 307 2.15 -2.45 -34.43
CA ALA A 307 2.71 -2.57 -35.78
C ALA A 307 3.52 -1.32 -36.22
N LYS A 308 3.30 -0.17 -35.54
CA LYS A 308 4.07 1.06 -35.74
C LYS A 308 5.29 1.19 -34.82
N ALA A 309 5.54 0.20 -33.95
CA ALA A 309 6.68 0.22 -33.05
C ALA A 309 7.98 -0.02 -33.83
N PRO A 310 9.11 0.59 -33.42
CA PRO A 310 10.37 0.44 -34.12
C PRO A 310 10.85 -1.00 -34.00
N GLN A 311 11.23 -1.59 -35.13
CA GLN A 311 11.76 -2.95 -35.19
C GLN A 311 13.20 -3.02 -34.68
N VAL A 312 13.93 -1.91 -34.80
CA VAL A 312 15.31 -1.77 -34.36
C VAL A 312 15.35 -0.54 -33.44
N PRO A 313 15.89 -0.67 -32.21
CA PRO A 313 16.05 0.46 -31.32
C PRO A 313 17.02 1.47 -31.93
N HIS A 314 16.91 2.74 -31.51
CA HIS A 314 17.85 3.77 -31.96
C HIS A 314 19.29 3.37 -31.61
N ASP A 315 20.22 3.71 -32.49
CA ASP A 315 21.63 3.57 -32.18
C ASP A 315 22.06 4.59 -31.11
N PHE A 316 23.19 4.30 -30.47
CA PHE A 316 23.71 5.15 -29.41
C PHE A 316 24.03 6.57 -29.90
N GLU A 317 24.44 6.71 -31.17
CA GLU A 317 24.72 8.00 -31.77
C GLU A 317 23.45 8.85 -31.92
N ALA A 318 22.33 8.26 -32.35
CA ALA A 318 21.04 8.95 -32.39
C ALA A 318 20.56 9.34 -31.00
N LEU A 319 20.68 8.46 -29.98
CA LEU A 319 20.24 8.77 -28.61
C LEU A 319 21.03 9.90 -27.95
N THR A 320 22.32 10.03 -28.29
CA THR A 320 23.18 11.11 -27.77
C THR A 320 23.13 12.40 -28.60
N LYS A 321 22.58 12.33 -29.82
CA LYS A 321 22.48 13.46 -30.74
C LYS A 321 21.80 14.70 -30.16
N PRO A 322 20.63 14.63 -29.47
CA PRO A 322 19.98 15.82 -28.93
C PRO A 322 20.85 16.54 -27.90
N MET A 323 21.63 15.77 -27.14
CA MET A 323 22.54 16.29 -26.13
C MET A 323 23.78 16.94 -26.74
N ARG A 324 24.41 16.28 -27.73
CA ARG A 324 25.54 16.86 -28.48
C ARG A 324 25.13 18.14 -29.21
N LYS A 325 23.93 18.17 -29.77
CA LYS A 325 23.36 19.37 -30.41
C LYS A 325 23.21 20.52 -29.42
N TYR A 326 22.64 20.26 -28.23
CA TYR A 326 22.53 21.28 -27.18
C TYR A 326 23.90 21.87 -26.81
N ILE A 327 24.90 21.01 -26.59
CA ILE A 327 26.25 21.42 -26.21
C ILE A 327 26.95 22.20 -27.33
N ALA A 328 26.85 21.73 -28.57
CA ALA A 328 27.40 22.42 -29.74
C ALA A 328 26.78 23.82 -29.92
N ASP A 329 25.46 23.91 -29.77
CA ASP A 329 24.73 25.17 -29.80
C ASP A 329 25.16 26.10 -28.65
N TYR A 330 25.36 25.57 -27.45
CA TYR A 330 25.82 26.34 -26.28
C TYR A 330 27.21 26.93 -26.52
N ILE A 331 28.14 26.11 -27.00
CA ILE A 331 29.52 26.54 -27.26
C ILE A 331 29.54 27.61 -28.36
N SER A 332 28.87 27.34 -29.48
CA SER A 332 28.86 28.23 -30.65
C SER A 332 28.25 29.61 -30.38
N THR A 333 27.28 29.70 -29.47
CA THR A 333 26.56 30.96 -29.19
C THR A 333 27.05 31.70 -27.95
N GLN A 334 27.58 31.00 -26.93
CA GLN A 334 27.90 31.59 -25.64
C GLN A 334 29.39 31.54 -25.25
N ILE A 335 30.21 30.66 -25.85
CA ILE A 335 31.59 30.43 -25.40
C ILE A 335 32.65 30.88 -26.41
N LEU A 336 32.43 30.62 -27.71
CA LEU A 336 33.46 30.84 -28.73
C LEU A 336 34.03 32.27 -28.68
N GLY A 337 35.36 32.35 -28.77
CA GLY A 337 36.16 33.56 -28.75
C GLY A 337 36.45 34.11 -27.35
N ILE A 338 35.66 33.78 -26.32
CA ILE A 338 35.86 34.34 -24.96
C ILE A 338 37.21 33.90 -24.39
N PHE A 339 37.51 32.60 -24.45
CA PHE A 339 38.74 32.05 -23.89
C PHE A 339 39.97 32.56 -24.66
N SER A 340 39.89 32.59 -26.00
CA SER A 340 40.97 33.06 -26.87
C SER A 340 41.32 34.53 -26.66
N VAL A 341 40.31 35.41 -26.63
CA VAL A 341 40.51 36.85 -26.39
C VAL A 341 41.04 37.07 -24.99
N SER A 342 40.49 36.40 -23.97
CA SER A 342 40.97 36.53 -22.59
C SER A 342 42.43 36.07 -22.44
N THR A 343 42.81 35.00 -23.12
CA THR A 343 44.19 34.48 -23.12
C THR A 343 45.14 35.45 -23.83
N ALA A 344 44.75 35.99 -24.98
CA ALA A 344 45.56 36.97 -25.70
C ALA A 344 45.75 38.27 -24.90
N LEU A 345 44.68 38.77 -24.26
CA LEU A 345 44.74 39.92 -23.35
C LEU A 345 45.62 39.63 -22.13
N PHE A 346 45.51 38.45 -21.52
CA PHE A 346 46.36 38.02 -20.42
C PHE A 346 47.85 38.04 -20.81
N VAL A 347 48.19 37.50 -21.98
CA VAL A 347 49.57 37.52 -22.51
C VAL A 347 50.05 38.95 -22.74
N CYS A 348 49.27 39.81 -23.40
CA CYS A 348 49.63 41.21 -23.64
C CYS A 348 49.86 41.98 -22.32
N ARG A 349 48.98 41.81 -21.32
CA ARG A 349 49.10 42.49 -20.02
C ARG A 349 50.30 42.01 -19.21
N LEU A 350 50.66 40.73 -19.32
CA LEU A 350 51.88 40.20 -18.70
C LEU A 350 53.15 40.70 -19.39
N LEU A 351 53.11 40.93 -20.71
CA LEU A 351 54.22 41.57 -21.43
C LEU A 351 54.42 43.01 -20.93
N GLU A 352 53.33 43.78 -20.74
CA GLU A 352 53.37 45.12 -20.12
C GLU A 352 53.93 45.08 -18.70
N PHE A 353 53.49 44.13 -17.86
CA PHE A 353 53.97 43.97 -16.48
C PHE A 353 55.48 43.72 -16.40
N HIS A 354 56.05 43.08 -17.41
CA HIS A 354 57.50 42.82 -17.49
C HIS A 354 58.28 43.91 -18.24
N GLY A 355 57.65 45.04 -18.58
CA GLY A 355 58.29 46.25 -19.11
C GLY A 355 58.33 46.35 -20.64
N ILE A 356 57.50 45.61 -21.37
CA ILE A 356 57.38 45.73 -22.84
C ILE A 356 56.24 46.69 -23.16
N ASP A 357 56.52 47.74 -23.95
CA ASP A 357 55.49 48.66 -24.45
C ASP A 357 54.70 48.03 -25.61
N VAL A 358 53.71 47.20 -25.25
CA VAL A 358 52.83 46.52 -26.22
C VAL A 358 52.03 47.53 -27.04
N THR A 359 51.58 48.63 -26.44
CA THR A 359 50.73 49.62 -27.11
C THR A 359 51.52 50.41 -28.16
N GLY A 360 52.72 50.87 -27.81
CA GLY A 360 53.60 51.56 -28.76
C GLY A 360 54.07 50.65 -29.91
N ASP A 361 54.44 49.41 -29.61
CA ASP A 361 54.88 48.42 -30.61
C ASP A 361 53.78 48.07 -31.62
N VAL A 362 52.54 47.96 -31.16
CA VAL A 362 51.39 47.67 -32.03
C VAL A 362 51.03 48.89 -32.89
N GLN A 363 51.06 50.10 -32.34
CA GLN A 363 50.80 51.34 -33.09
C GLN A 363 51.85 51.62 -34.17
N GLN A 364 53.13 51.32 -33.92
CA GLN A 364 54.18 51.48 -34.93
C GLN A 364 53.95 50.59 -36.17
N LYS A 365 53.34 49.41 -35.97
CA LYS A 365 52.99 48.50 -37.07
C LYS A 365 51.74 48.91 -37.83
N ASP A 366 50.86 49.71 -37.23
CA ASP A 366 49.69 50.29 -37.88
C ASP A 366 50.07 51.41 -38.88
N ILE A 367 51.21 52.07 -38.66
CA ILE A 367 51.69 53.23 -39.43
C ILE A 367 52.68 52.83 -40.56
N GLY A 368 53.26 51.63 -40.53
CA GLY A 368 54.32 51.19 -41.45
C GLY A 368 53.85 50.77 -42.85
N ALA A 369 54.66 51.08 -43.88
CA ALA A 369 54.38 50.78 -45.30
C ALA A 369 54.37 49.28 -45.71
N GLN A 370 54.41 48.34 -44.75
CA GLN A 370 54.28 46.89 -44.99
C GLN A 370 52.87 46.33 -44.74
N GLY A 371 51.84 47.17 -44.60
CA GLY A 371 50.50 46.95 -45.17
C GLY A 371 49.76 45.63 -44.92
N GLN A 372 50.08 44.86 -43.88
CA GLN A 372 49.21 43.84 -43.35
C GLN A 372 48.80 44.33 -41.96
N GLY A 373 47.62 44.94 -41.81
CA GLY A 373 47.10 45.49 -40.55
C GLY A 373 46.80 44.45 -39.47
N ASN A 374 47.80 43.61 -39.15
CA ASN A 374 47.82 42.54 -38.18
C ASN A 374 49.15 42.62 -37.41
N ALA A 375 49.10 42.77 -36.09
CA ALA A 375 50.28 42.69 -35.22
C ALA A 375 50.40 41.26 -34.64
N PRO A 376 51.37 40.43 -35.07
CA PRO A 376 51.50 39.06 -34.57
C PRO A 376 51.97 39.04 -33.11
N LEU A 377 51.18 38.42 -32.22
CA LEU A 377 51.51 38.30 -30.80
C LEU A 377 52.83 37.54 -30.56
N GLU A 378 53.19 36.62 -31.46
CA GLU A 378 54.44 35.87 -31.41
C GLU A 378 55.69 36.77 -31.46
N GLU A 379 55.65 37.88 -32.21
CA GLU A 379 56.78 38.80 -32.31
C GLU A 379 56.99 39.60 -31.03
N LEU A 380 55.90 39.94 -30.32
CA LEU A 380 55.97 40.60 -29.01
C LEU A 380 56.56 39.65 -27.94
N CYS A 381 56.17 38.37 -27.96
CA CYS A 381 56.76 37.37 -27.08
C CYS A 381 58.26 37.12 -27.39
N LYS A 382 58.67 37.16 -28.67
CA LYS A 382 60.08 37.01 -29.07
C LYS A 382 60.96 38.13 -28.52
N LYS A 383 60.50 39.40 -28.58
CA LYS A 383 61.21 40.54 -27.97
C LYS A 383 61.50 40.31 -26.48
N MET A 384 60.56 39.74 -25.74
CA MET A 384 60.78 39.37 -24.34
C MET A 384 61.85 38.30 -24.15
N ALA A 385 61.86 37.29 -25.02
CA ALA A 385 62.78 36.17 -24.96
C ALA A 385 64.23 36.61 -25.27
N GLU A 386 64.41 37.55 -26.19
CA GLU A 386 65.71 38.11 -26.58
C GLU A 386 66.38 38.89 -25.44
N ILE A 387 65.59 39.56 -24.58
CA ILE A 387 66.08 40.32 -23.42
C ILE A 387 66.66 39.40 -22.31
N ARG A 388 66.34 38.10 -22.28
CA ARG A 388 66.67 37.18 -21.17
C ARG A 388 67.29 35.86 -21.65
N SER A 389 68.53 35.92 -22.14
CA SER A 389 69.13 34.87 -23.00
C SER A 389 69.83 33.65 -22.33
N PRO A 390 70.55 33.71 -21.19
CA PRO A 390 71.39 32.57 -20.79
C PRO A 390 70.62 31.37 -20.21
N GLU A 391 69.48 31.61 -19.54
CA GLU A 391 68.68 30.59 -18.83
C GLU A 391 67.45 30.12 -19.63
N LEU A 392 67.25 30.63 -20.85
CA LEU A 392 66.03 30.38 -21.63
C LEU A 392 65.92 28.92 -22.09
N ARG A 393 67.04 28.30 -22.47
CA ARG A 393 67.06 26.91 -22.98
C ARG A 393 66.70 25.89 -21.90
N THR A 394 67.23 26.05 -20.69
CA THR A 394 66.94 25.16 -19.56
C THR A 394 65.48 25.30 -19.14
N ALA A 395 64.98 26.54 -19.02
CA ALA A 395 63.57 26.79 -18.73
C ALA A 395 62.64 26.24 -19.83
N SER A 396 63.00 26.38 -21.11
CA SER A 396 62.24 25.82 -22.24
C SER A 396 62.18 24.29 -22.20
N GLY A 397 63.29 23.63 -21.86
CA GLY A 397 63.32 22.17 -21.72
C GLY A 397 62.40 21.68 -20.60
N VAL A 398 62.46 22.33 -19.43
CA VAL A 398 61.61 21.98 -18.28
C VAL A 398 60.13 22.21 -18.56
N VAL A 399 59.76 23.37 -19.11
CA VAL A 399 58.36 23.68 -19.45
C VAL A 399 57.83 22.70 -20.50
N SER A 400 58.62 22.35 -21.52
CA SER A 400 58.23 21.37 -22.53
C SER A 400 58.03 19.96 -21.95
N GLN A 401 58.85 19.54 -20.99
CA GLN A 401 58.71 18.24 -20.31
C GLN A 401 57.47 18.21 -19.41
N ILE A 402 57.23 19.28 -18.65
CA ILE A 402 56.03 19.42 -17.81
C ILE A 402 54.77 19.39 -18.68
N GLU A 403 54.75 20.13 -19.79
CA GLU A 403 53.64 20.16 -20.72
C GLU A 403 53.41 18.79 -21.38
N ALA A 404 54.47 18.05 -21.75
CA ALA A 404 54.35 16.69 -22.27
C ALA A 404 53.73 15.73 -21.24
N SER A 405 54.15 15.82 -19.98
CA SER A 405 53.59 15.02 -18.87
C SER A 405 52.10 15.31 -18.67
N TRP A 406 51.69 16.58 -18.67
CA TRP A 406 50.27 16.95 -18.54
C TRP A 406 49.41 16.47 -19.70
N ARG A 407 49.91 16.54 -20.94
CA ARG A 407 49.18 15.98 -22.09
C ARG A 407 49.01 14.47 -21.97
N GLN A 408 50.01 13.76 -21.45
CA GLN A 408 49.92 12.33 -21.22
C GLN A 408 48.90 12.00 -20.11
N GLU A 409 48.92 12.74 -19.00
CA GLU A 409 47.97 12.59 -17.90
C GLU A 409 46.52 12.86 -18.38
N ASP A 410 46.30 13.92 -19.15
CA ASP A 410 44.99 14.23 -19.72
C ASP A 410 44.53 13.14 -20.68
N ALA A 411 45.39 12.68 -21.59
CA ALA A 411 45.06 11.58 -22.50
C ALA A 411 44.69 10.29 -21.75
N GLN A 412 45.41 9.93 -20.68
CA GLN A 412 45.07 8.79 -19.83
C GLN A 412 43.71 8.98 -19.14
N GLY A 413 43.45 10.17 -18.59
CA GLY A 413 42.18 10.51 -17.97
C GLY A 413 41.00 10.43 -18.95
N ARG A 414 41.20 10.85 -20.21
CA ARG A 414 40.19 10.74 -21.27
C ARG A 414 39.87 9.30 -21.63
N VAL A 415 40.89 8.50 -21.94
CA VAL A 415 40.72 7.07 -22.26
C VAL A 415 40.06 6.33 -21.09
N GLY A 416 40.40 6.67 -19.85
CA GLY A 416 39.74 6.11 -18.66
C GLY A 416 38.24 6.42 -18.58
N ARG A 417 37.84 7.67 -18.87
CA ARG A 417 36.41 8.07 -18.90
C ARG A 417 35.65 7.39 -20.04
N GLU A 418 36.23 7.34 -21.24
CA GLU A 418 35.62 6.68 -22.40
C GLU A 418 35.47 5.18 -22.18
N LEU A 419 36.47 4.54 -21.57
CA LEU A 419 36.39 3.14 -21.18
C LEU A 419 35.25 2.91 -20.18
N SER A 420 35.15 3.75 -19.15
CA SER A 420 34.06 3.70 -18.17
C SER A 420 32.68 3.86 -18.84
N ASN A 421 32.51 4.87 -19.69
CA ASN A 421 31.27 5.10 -20.43
C ASN A 421 30.92 3.91 -21.33
N THR A 422 31.89 3.37 -22.06
CA THR A 422 31.70 2.20 -22.94
C THR A 422 31.35 0.95 -22.14
N GLN A 423 31.94 0.76 -20.95
CA GLN A 423 31.62 -0.34 -20.05
C GLN A 423 30.18 -0.24 -19.53
N ILE A 424 29.74 0.96 -19.11
CA ILE A 424 28.35 1.21 -18.67
C ILE A 424 27.38 0.89 -19.81
N LEU A 425 27.66 1.36 -21.02
CA LEU A 425 26.83 1.10 -22.19
C LEU A 425 26.79 -0.38 -22.56
N ALA A 426 27.95 -1.06 -22.55
CA ALA A 426 28.02 -2.49 -22.80
C ALA A 426 27.22 -3.28 -21.77
N GLN A 427 27.28 -2.89 -20.49
CA GLN A 427 26.49 -3.48 -19.43
C GLN A 427 24.99 -3.24 -19.64
N HIS A 428 24.59 -2.03 -20.01
CA HIS A 428 23.19 -1.72 -20.31
C HIS A 428 22.65 -2.54 -21.49
N LEU A 429 23.38 -2.58 -22.61
CA LEU A 429 23.03 -3.41 -23.77
C LEU A 429 22.97 -4.90 -23.41
N LYS A 430 23.87 -5.37 -22.54
CA LYS A 430 23.87 -6.74 -22.03
C LYS A 430 22.60 -7.04 -21.22
N VAL A 431 22.17 -6.12 -20.37
CA VAL A 431 20.93 -6.25 -19.57
C VAL A 431 19.71 -6.23 -20.49
N MET A 432 19.64 -5.30 -21.45
CA MET A 432 18.55 -5.23 -22.43
C MET A 432 18.46 -6.51 -23.28
N LEU A 433 19.60 -7.00 -23.76
CA LEU A 433 19.67 -8.26 -24.48
C LEU A 433 19.21 -9.44 -23.61
N THR A 434 19.65 -9.48 -22.36
CA THR A 434 19.24 -10.51 -21.40
C THR A 434 17.73 -10.46 -21.14
N ALA A 435 17.17 -9.27 -20.93
CA ALA A 435 15.75 -9.08 -20.70
C ALA A 435 14.91 -9.56 -21.91
N HIS A 436 15.33 -9.23 -23.13
CA HIS A 436 14.68 -9.73 -24.35
C HIS A 436 14.74 -11.26 -24.45
N HIS A 437 15.90 -11.86 -24.17
CA HIS A 437 16.06 -13.31 -24.18
C HIS A 437 15.20 -13.99 -23.12
N TRP A 438 15.12 -13.44 -21.91
CA TRP A 438 14.27 -14.00 -20.85
C TRP A 438 12.78 -13.86 -21.17
N LEU A 439 12.39 -12.76 -21.83
CA LEU A 439 11.01 -12.53 -22.26
C LEU A 439 10.55 -13.54 -23.32
N HIS A 440 11.42 -13.86 -24.28
CA HIS A 440 11.11 -14.73 -25.41
C HIS A 440 11.82 -16.10 -25.34
N ASP A 441 12.24 -16.52 -24.14
CA ASP A 441 13.06 -17.71 -23.91
C ASP A 441 12.48 -18.95 -24.60
N HIS A 442 11.16 -19.16 -24.46
CA HIS A 442 10.40 -20.26 -25.06
C HIS A 442 10.37 -20.25 -26.60
N LEU A 443 10.54 -19.09 -27.24
CA LEU A 443 10.62 -18.94 -28.71
C LEU A 443 12.07 -19.07 -29.20
N LEU A 444 13.03 -18.58 -28.39
CA LEU A 444 14.43 -18.48 -28.75
C LEU A 444 15.27 -19.71 -28.37
N VAL A 445 14.67 -20.76 -27.77
CA VAL A 445 15.35 -22.01 -27.34
C VAL A 445 16.24 -22.62 -28.44
N LYS A 446 15.82 -22.53 -29.71
CA LYS A 446 16.53 -23.11 -30.88
C LYS A 446 17.61 -22.21 -31.48
N SER A 447 17.79 -20.99 -30.97
CA SER A 447 18.76 -20.04 -31.51
C SER A 447 20.19 -20.45 -31.15
N SER A 448 21.01 -20.72 -32.17
CA SER A 448 22.42 -21.13 -32.06
C SER A 448 23.39 -19.97 -31.79
N HIS A 449 22.90 -18.78 -31.44
CA HIS A 449 23.77 -17.61 -31.21
C HIS A 449 24.60 -17.74 -29.92
N ASN A 450 25.77 -17.09 -29.90
CA ASN A 450 26.69 -17.05 -28.77
C ASN A 450 26.03 -16.45 -27.52
N LYS A 451 25.63 -17.29 -26.56
CA LYS A 451 24.99 -16.87 -25.30
C LYS A 451 25.95 -16.37 -24.23
N PHE A 452 27.25 -16.23 -24.50
CA PHE A 452 28.28 -15.84 -23.52
C PHE A 452 27.99 -14.52 -22.80
N HIS A 453 27.31 -13.59 -23.48
CA HIS A 453 26.97 -12.28 -22.90
C HIS A 453 25.59 -12.26 -22.22
N ILE A 454 24.81 -13.34 -22.25
CA ILE A 454 23.46 -13.36 -21.67
C ILE A 454 23.52 -13.97 -20.27
N ILE A 455 22.87 -13.33 -19.29
CA ILE A 455 22.75 -13.92 -17.96
C ILE A 455 21.88 -15.18 -18.07
N SER A 456 22.41 -16.32 -17.63
CA SER A 456 21.67 -17.59 -17.60
C SER A 456 20.48 -17.50 -16.66
N ARG A 457 19.26 -17.55 -17.21
CA ARG A 457 18.00 -17.51 -16.45
C ARG A 457 17.94 -18.62 -15.38
N PRO A 458 18.23 -19.91 -15.67
CA PRO A 458 18.21 -20.96 -14.64
C PRO A 458 19.21 -20.73 -13.52
N SER A 459 20.43 -20.28 -13.86
CA SER A 459 21.47 -20.01 -12.87
C SER A 459 21.08 -18.85 -11.96
N PHE A 460 20.52 -17.78 -12.52
CA PHE A 460 20.03 -16.64 -11.74
C PHE A 460 18.91 -17.04 -10.77
N LEU A 461 17.90 -17.78 -11.25
CA LEU A 461 16.79 -18.25 -10.40
C LEU A 461 17.28 -19.20 -9.29
N MET A 462 18.32 -20.01 -9.56
CA MET A 462 18.94 -20.87 -8.55
C MET A 462 19.65 -20.05 -7.45
N GLU A 463 20.47 -19.07 -7.83
CA GLU A 463 21.13 -18.17 -6.87
C GLU A 463 20.12 -17.36 -6.06
N MET A 464 19.04 -16.90 -6.69
CA MET A 464 17.94 -16.21 -6.01
C MET A 464 17.25 -17.12 -4.99
N ARG A 465 16.96 -18.39 -5.32
CA ARG A 465 16.42 -19.37 -4.34
C ARG A 465 17.38 -19.59 -3.17
N LYS A 466 18.69 -19.69 -3.42
CA LYS A 466 19.70 -19.81 -2.35
C LYS A 466 19.69 -18.60 -1.44
N ALA A 467 19.67 -17.38 -2.01
CA ALA A 467 19.64 -16.14 -1.24
C ALA A 467 18.37 -16.01 -0.39
N VAL A 468 17.19 -16.33 -0.95
CA VAL A 468 15.91 -16.32 -0.21
C VAL A 468 15.93 -17.34 0.92
N SER A 469 16.43 -18.55 0.68
CA SER A 469 16.55 -19.58 1.72
C SER A 469 17.49 -19.15 2.85
N ALA A 470 18.64 -18.56 2.50
CA ALA A 470 19.58 -18.03 3.49
C ALA A 470 18.95 -16.90 4.34
N MET A 471 18.23 -15.97 3.70
CA MET A 471 17.51 -14.89 4.41
C MET A 471 16.40 -15.43 5.32
N HIS A 472 15.64 -16.42 4.85
CA HIS A 472 14.60 -17.06 5.67
C HIS A 472 15.18 -17.76 6.91
N ASN A 473 16.39 -18.35 6.79
CA ASN A 473 17.10 -18.95 7.91
C ASN A 473 17.70 -17.92 8.89
N LEU A 474 18.01 -16.69 8.44
CA LEU A 474 18.52 -15.62 9.29
C LEU A 474 17.43 -14.91 10.11
N GLN A 475 16.20 -14.81 9.59
CA GLN A 475 15.08 -14.18 10.30
C GLN A 475 14.80 -14.74 11.71
N PRO A 476 14.68 -16.06 11.92
CA PRO A 476 14.46 -16.60 13.27
C PRO A 476 15.66 -16.35 14.19
N ARG A 477 16.89 -16.43 13.67
CA ARG A 477 18.11 -16.16 14.44
C ARG A 477 18.21 -14.69 14.88
N LEU A 478 17.82 -13.77 14.01
CA LEU A 478 17.73 -12.34 14.35
C LEU A 478 16.68 -12.11 15.45
N LYS A 479 15.52 -12.78 15.35
CA LYS A 479 14.49 -12.70 16.38
C LYS A 479 14.99 -13.21 17.73
N GLU A 480 15.66 -14.35 17.76
CA GLU A 480 16.27 -14.89 18.99
C GLU A 480 17.29 -13.91 19.61
N ALA A 481 18.14 -13.29 18.77
CA ALA A 481 19.10 -12.29 19.25
C ALA A 481 18.43 -11.02 19.81
N ILE A 482 17.34 -10.56 19.18
CA ILE A 482 16.53 -9.43 19.67
C ILE A 482 15.89 -9.77 21.02
N ASP A 483 15.33 -10.97 21.16
CA ASP A 483 14.70 -11.41 22.41
C ASP A 483 15.75 -11.49 23.55
N GLN A 484 16.95 -12.00 23.27
CA GLN A 484 18.07 -12.00 24.23
C GLN A 484 18.53 -10.59 24.61
N GLN A 485 18.63 -9.69 23.62
CA GLN A 485 18.99 -8.28 23.86
C GLN A 485 17.94 -7.59 24.74
N GLN A 486 16.65 -7.84 24.51
CA GLN A 486 15.56 -7.25 25.28
C GLN A 486 15.61 -7.65 26.75
N VAL A 487 16.02 -8.89 27.06
CA VAL A 487 16.26 -9.35 28.44
C VAL A 487 17.39 -8.56 29.11
N LEU A 488 18.52 -8.35 28.39
CA LEU A 488 19.65 -7.58 28.91
C LEU A 488 19.29 -6.09 29.11
N ILE A 489 18.56 -5.51 28.16
CA ILE A 489 18.03 -4.14 28.26
C ILE A 489 17.14 -4.01 29.50
N GLY A 490 16.18 -4.92 29.69
CA GLY A 490 15.30 -4.90 30.87
C GLY A 490 16.08 -4.98 32.19
N SER A 491 17.13 -5.80 32.24
CA SER A 491 18.02 -5.86 33.41
C SER A 491 18.79 -4.55 33.64
N ALA A 492 19.25 -3.87 32.59
CA ALA A 492 19.95 -2.60 32.69
C ALA A 492 19.02 -1.45 33.10
N GLU A 493 17.82 -1.37 32.50
CA GLU A 493 16.78 -0.40 32.84
C GLU A 493 16.38 -0.50 34.31
N GLN A 494 16.20 -1.72 34.83
CA GLN A 494 15.83 -1.91 36.24
C GLN A 494 16.92 -1.38 37.19
N ARG A 495 18.19 -1.66 36.89
CA ARG A 495 19.32 -1.15 37.69
C ARG A 495 19.45 0.37 37.60
N LEU A 496 19.27 0.94 36.40
CA LEU A 496 19.25 2.39 36.19
C LEU A 496 18.10 3.05 36.94
N LYS A 497 16.90 2.45 36.95
CA LYS A 497 15.74 2.94 37.72
C LYS A 497 16.00 2.95 39.22
N TRP A 498 16.63 1.89 39.76
CA TRP A 498 17.04 1.86 41.17
C TRP A 498 18.10 2.92 41.48
N ALA A 499 19.11 3.06 40.61
CA ALA A 499 20.17 4.06 40.79
C ALA A 499 19.64 5.50 40.68
N ALA A 500 18.74 5.77 39.74
CA ALA A 500 18.09 7.07 39.56
C ALA A 500 17.15 7.43 40.72
N GLY A 501 16.48 6.44 41.31
CA GLY A 501 15.69 6.62 42.54
C GLY A 501 16.54 7.02 43.75
N ALA A 502 17.79 6.53 43.83
CA ALA A 502 18.74 6.89 44.88
C ALA A 502 19.55 8.17 44.56
N ASN A 503 19.80 8.46 43.28
CA ASN A 503 20.52 9.62 42.79
C ASN A 503 19.80 10.25 41.57
N PRO A 504 19.04 11.34 41.78
CA PRO A 504 18.30 12.02 40.71
C PRO A 504 19.15 12.52 39.53
N ALA A 505 20.47 12.72 39.70
CA ALA A 505 21.36 13.13 38.62
C ALA A 505 21.50 12.07 37.50
N LEU A 506 21.11 10.81 37.77
CA LEU A 506 21.13 9.72 36.79
C LEU A 506 19.87 9.66 35.91
N CYS A 507 18.86 10.51 36.13
CA CYS A 507 17.65 10.57 35.30
C CYS A 507 17.95 10.94 33.84
N GLU A 508 18.90 11.83 33.59
CA GLU A 508 19.33 12.18 32.23
C GLU A 508 19.99 10.99 31.52
N VAL A 509 20.81 10.22 32.25
CA VAL A 509 21.46 9.00 31.74
C VAL A 509 20.41 7.93 31.43
N MET A 510 19.40 7.78 32.28
CA MET A 510 18.27 6.87 32.05
C MET A 510 17.47 7.26 30.80
N SER A 511 17.16 8.55 30.64
CA SER A 511 16.46 9.06 29.45
C SER A 511 17.27 8.88 28.16
N ALA A 512 18.59 9.14 28.20
CA ALA A 512 19.48 8.91 27.07
C ALA A 512 19.59 7.42 26.72
N PHE A 513 19.62 6.54 27.73
CA PHE A 513 19.61 5.09 27.54
C PHE A 513 18.29 4.62 26.90
N GLU A 514 17.14 5.02 27.42
CA GLU A 514 15.82 4.69 26.87
C GLU A 514 15.65 5.20 25.42
N SER A 515 16.12 6.41 25.13
CA SER A 515 16.13 6.97 23.77
C SER A 515 17.02 6.17 22.82
N SER A 516 18.22 5.78 23.25
CA SER A 516 19.15 4.95 22.46
C SER A 516 18.58 3.56 22.19
N VAL A 517 18.00 2.92 23.21
CA VAL A 517 17.29 1.64 23.09
C VAL A 517 16.14 1.73 22.10
N SER A 518 15.31 2.78 22.21
CA SER A 518 14.19 3.01 21.31
C SER A 518 14.65 3.19 19.86
N CYS A 519 15.65 4.05 19.63
CA CYS A 519 16.26 4.27 18.31
C CYS A 519 16.81 2.97 17.71
N HIS A 520 17.54 2.17 18.50
CA HIS A 520 18.08 0.90 18.05
C HIS A 520 16.99 -0.12 17.71
N LYS A 521 15.95 -0.20 18.53
CA LYS A 521 14.77 -1.06 18.29
C LYS A 521 14.05 -0.68 17.00
N MET A 522 13.87 0.62 16.73
CA MET A 522 13.28 1.09 15.47
C MET A 522 14.15 0.71 14.27
N LYS A 523 15.47 0.85 14.35
CA LYS A 523 16.41 0.41 13.31
C LYS A 523 16.28 -1.09 13.03
N LEU A 524 16.32 -1.93 14.06
CA LEU A 524 16.20 -3.39 13.92
C LEU A 524 14.84 -3.81 13.34
N ALA A 525 13.76 -3.14 13.76
CA ALA A 525 12.43 -3.38 13.19
C ALA A 525 12.36 -3.00 11.71
N SER A 526 12.98 -1.88 11.32
CA SER A 526 13.09 -1.45 9.92
C SER A 526 13.87 -2.45 9.07
N GLU A 527 15.03 -2.91 9.55
CA GLU A 527 15.83 -3.95 8.86
C GLU A 527 15.06 -5.28 8.73
N GLY A 528 14.35 -5.70 9.78
CA GLY A 528 13.50 -6.89 9.75
C GLY A 528 12.36 -6.78 8.74
N MET A 529 11.72 -5.60 8.64
CA MET A 529 10.69 -5.33 7.63
C MET A 529 11.28 -5.34 6.21
N MET A 530 12.43 -4.70 6.00
CA MET A 530 13.13 -4.73 4.70
C MET A 530 13.48 -6.15 4.27
N ALA A 531 14.04 -6.96 5.18
CA ALA A 531 14.33 -8.36 4.91
C ALA A 531 13.07 -9.15 4.51
N LYS A 532 11.94 -8.93 5.19
CA LYS A 532 10.66 -9.56 4.84
C LYS A 532 10.15 -9.11 3.47
N ASN A 533 10.23 -7.82 3.16
CA ASN A 533 9.82 -7.28 1.86
C ASN A 533 10.67 -7.86 0.71
N VAL A 534 11.99 -7.94 0.89
CA VAL A 534 12.90 -8.56 -0.09
C VAL A 534 12.56 -10.03 -0.29
N CYS A 535 12.35 -10.81 0.78
CA CYS A 535 11.95 -12.21 0.68
C CYS A 535 10.61 -12.37 -0.06
N ASN A 536 9.59 -11.59 0.29
CA ASN A 536 8.28 -11.65 -0.34
C ASN A 536 8.35 -11.30 -1.84
N MET A 537 9.09 -10.25 -2.18
CA MET A 537 9.30 -9.84 -3.58
C MET A 537 10.04 -10.92 -4.35
N ALA A 538 11.09 -11.49 -3.76
CA ALA A 538 11.87 -12.54 -4.40
C ALA A 538 11.06 -13.84 -4.58
N SER A 539 10.26 -14.24 -3.59
CA SER A 539 9.32 -15.34 -3.70
C SER A 539 8.28 -15.09 -4.79
N SER A 540 7.75 -13.87 -4.90
CA SER A 540 6.78 -13.50 -5.94
C SER A 540 7.38 -13.64 -7.34
N ILE A 541 8.62 -13.18 -7.53
CA ILE A 541 9.36 -13.35 -8.80
C ILE A 541 9.57 -14.83 -9.11
N LEU A 542 10.01 -15.63 -8.12
CA LEU A 542 10.21 -17.07 -8.30
C LEU A 542 8.92 -17.81 -8.67
N THR A 543 7.80 -17.48 -8.04
CA THR A 543 6.49 -18.06 -8.34
C THR A 543 5.99 -17.63 -9.73
N TYR A 544 6.15 -16.35 -10.08
CA TYR A 544 5.82 -15.87 -11.42
C TYR A 544 6.65 -16.61 -12.48
N GLU A 545 7.96 -16.71 -12.29
CA GLU A 545 8.87 -17.36 -13.24
C GLU A 545 8.61 -18.88 -13.36
N ALA A 546 8.17 -19.53 -12.27
CA ALA A 546 7.72 -20.91 -12.28
C ALA A 546 6.52 -21.13 -13.20
N LEU A 547 5.58 -20.19 -13.25
CA LEU A 547 4.31 -20.31 -13.99
C LEU A 547 4.34 -19.67 -15.39
N ARG A 548 5.29 -18.78 -15.66
CA ARG A 548 5.34 -17.93 -16.86
C ARG A 548 5.53 -18.70 -18.18
N THR A 549 6.39 -19.71 -18.15
CA THR A 549 6.73 -20.53 -19.32
C THR A 549 6.23 -21.96 -19.10
N PRO A 550 6.14 -22.83 -20.14
CA PRO A 550 5.73 -24.23 -19.98
C PRO A 550 6.82 -25.05 -19.25
N THR A 551 7.12 -24.67 -18.03
CA THR A 551 7.96 -25.40 -17.09
C THR A 551 7.20 -26.66 -16.64
N SER A 552 7.91 -27.61 -16.03
CA SER A 552 7.26 -28.78 -15.42
C SER A 552 6.23 -28.39 -14.35
N GLU A 553 6.52 -27.33 -13.58
CA GLU A 553 5.63 -26.82 -12.53
C GLU A 553 4.35 -26.20 -13.13
N ALA A 554 4.48 -25.40 -14.20
CA ALA A 554 3.34 -24.81 -14.91
C ALA A 554 2.46 -25.88 -15.55
N VAL A 555 3.06 -26.82 -16.31
CA VAL A 555 2.32 -27.91 -16.95
C VAL A 555 1.62 -28.80 -15.92
N MET A 556 2.24 -29.07 -14.78
CA MET A 556 1.61 -29.81 -13.70
C MET A 556 0.40 -29.06 -13.11
N ASN A 557 0.52 -27.74 -12.89
CA ASN A 557 -0.61 -26.93 -12.44
C ASN A 557 -1.75 -26.87 -13.45
N ASP A 558 -1.44 -26.71 -14.73
CA ASP A 558 -2.44 -26.75 -15.82
C ASP A 558 -3.16 -28.09 -15.85
N ASN A 559 -2.42 -29.20 -15.75
CA ASN A 559 -3.00 -30.54 -15.69
C ASN A 559 -3.89 -30.72 -14.45
N ASN A 560 -3.47 -30.24 -13.28
CA ASN A 560 -4.27 -30.28 -12.06
C ASN A 560 -5.55 -29.44 -12.19
N PHE A 561 -5.48 -28.27 -12.83
CA PHE A 561 -6.64 -27.43 -13.09
C PHE A 561 -7.62 -28.10 -14.06
N ILE A 562 -7.12 -28.68 -15.15
CA ILE A 562 -7.94 -29.45 -16.09
C ILE A 562 -8.62 -30.62 -15.38
N GLN A 563 -7.89 -31.35 -14.52
CA GLN A 563 -8.46 -32.43 -13.72
C GLN A 563 -9.57 -31.94 -12.80
N LEU A 564 -9.39 -30.79 -12.13
CA LEU A 564 -10.42 -30.21 -11.28
C LEU A 564 -11.68 -29.82 -12.07
N VAL A 565 -11.50 -29.22 -13.26
CA VAL A 565 -12.62 -28.88 -14.15
C VAL A 565 -13.37 -30.16 -14.58
N GLU A 566 -12.63 -31.22 -14.88
CA GLU A 566 -13.20 -32.51 -15.26
C GLU A 566 -13.94 -33.18 -14.10
N ASP A 567 -13.40 -33.12 -12.88
CA ASP A 567 -14.06 -33.59 -11.67
C ASP A 567 -15.34 -32.78 -11.38
N CYS A 568 -15.31 -31.46 -11.54
CA CYS A 568 -16.50 -30.61 -11.43
C CYS A 568 -17.56 -30.95 -12.49
N ARG A 569 -17.14 -31.21 -13.73
CA ARG A 569 -18.01 -31.64 -14.83
C ARG A 569 -18.68 -32.97 -14.48
N GLN A 570 -17.91 -33.94 -13.99
CA GLN A 570 -18.43 -35.24 -13.54
C GLN A 570 -19.39 -35.08 -12.36
N PHE A 571 -19.07 -34.24 -11.38
CA PHE A 571 -19.94 -33.96 -10.24
C PHE A 571 -21.27 -33.33 -10.69
N PHE A 572 -21.22 -32.38 -11.62
CA PHE A 572 -22.40 -31.74 -12.18
C PHE A 572 -23.26 -32.75 -12.98
N GLU A 573 -22.64 -33.59 -13.81
CA GLU A 573 -23.36 -34.67 -14.50
C GLU A 573 -24.02 -35.66 -13.53
N LEU A 574 -23.33 -36.06 -12.46
CA LEU A 574 -23.88 -36.95 -11.44
C LEU A 574 -25.04 -36.30 -10.70
N SER A 575 -24.94 -35.00 -10.40
CA SER A 575 -25.99 -34.23 -9.74
C SER A 575 -27.24 -34.08 -10.62
N LEU A 576 -27.07 -33.93 -11.94
CA LEU A 576 -28.17 -33.90 -12.91
C LEU A 576 -28.85 -35.27 -13.07
N LYS A 577 -28.08 -36.36 -13.12
CA LYS A 577 -28.59 -37.73 -13.29
C LYS A 577 -29.26 -38.28 -12.03
N LYS A 578 -28.91 -37.78 -10.85
CA LYS A 578 -29.48 -38.17 -9.55
C LYS A 578 -29.72 -36.92 -8.68
N PRO A 579 -30.89 -36.26 -8.79
CA PRO A 579 -31.25 -35.20 -7.87
C PRO A 579 -31.53 -35.81 -6.49
N VAL A 580 -30.49 -35.89 -5.65
CA VAL A 580 -30.63 -36.32 -4.26
C VAL A 580 -31.02 -35.10 -3.43
N THR A 581 -32.32 -34.96 -3.16
CA THR A 581 -32.81 -34.01 -2.16
C THR A 581 -32.69 -34.63 -0.78
N LEU A 582 -31.70 -34.18 0.00
CA LEU A 582 -31.56 -34.56 1.40
C LEU A 582 -32.79 -34.09 2.18
N THR A 583 -33.43 -35.02 2.88
CA THR A 583 -34.50 -34.73 3.82
C THR A 583 -33.98 -33.92 5.01
N PRO A 584 -34.84 -33.15 5.71
CA PRO A 584 -34.42 -32.40 6.91
C PRO A 584 -33.78 -33.29 8.00
N VAL A 585 -34.18 -34.56 8.06
CA VAL A 585 -33.63 -35.56 8.99
C VAL A 585 -32.21 -35.96 8.59
N GLU A 586 -31.97 -36.21 7.30
CA GLU A 586 -30.62 -36.49 6.78
C GLU A 586 -29.70 -35.28 6.92
N GLN A 587 -30.22 -34.07 6.73
CA GLN A 587 -29.47 -32.83 7.01
C GLN A 587 -29.12 -32.71 8.51
N GLY A 588 -30.05 -33.04 9.41
CA GLY A 588 -29.82 -33.08 10.84
C GLY A 588 -28.75 -34.11 11.25
N LEU A 589 -28.77 -35.31 10.63
CA LEU A 589 -27.77 -36.35 10.84
C LEU A 589 -26.37 -35.92 10.36
N VAL A 590 -26.28 -35.27 9.19
CA VAL A 590 -25.03 -34.72 8.67
C VAL A 590 -24.52 -33.56 9.53
N ALA A 591 -25.40 -32.71 10.05
CA ALA A 591 -25.04 -31.63 10.96
C ALA A 591 -24.53 -32.15 12.33
N LEU A 592 -25.17 -33.21 12.85
CA LEU A 592 -24.74 -33.88 14.08
C LEU A 592 -23.33 -34.49 13.92
N ARG A 593 -23.01 -35.03 12.73
CA ARG A 593 -21.68 -35.57 12.44
C ARG A 593 -21.27 -35.40 10.97
N PRO A 594 -20.53 -34.33 10.60
CA PRO A 594 -20.08 -34.14 9.22
C PRO A 594 -19.22 -35.32 8.71
N PRO A 595 -19.56 -35.96 7.58
CA PRO A 595 -18.82 -37.10 7.08
C PRO A 595 -17.45 -36.67 6.54
N LYS A 596 -16.37 -37.31 7.01
CA LYS A 596 -14.99 -36.99 6.60
C LYS A 596 -14.54 -37.68 5.29
N LYS A 597 -15.17 -38.79 4.91
CA LYS A 597 -14.84 -39.56 3.69
C LYS A 597 -16.06 -40.15 3.01
N LYS A 598 -16.65 -41.20 3.62
CA LYS A 598 -17.85 -41.90 3.13
C LYS A 598 -18.82 -42.10 4.29
N ILE A 599 -20.10 -42.16 3.98
CA ILE A 599 -21.13 -42.61 4.92
C ILE A 599 -21.14 -44.13 4.83
N ASP A 600 -20.54 -44.79 5.83
CA ASP A 600 -20.49 -46.24 5.97
C ASP A 600 -21.29 -46.69 7.20
N ALA A 601 -21.45 -48.01 7.39
CA ALA A 601 -22.21 -48.57 8.51
C ALA A 601 -21.64 -48.13 9.87
N ASP A 602 -20.33 -47.92 9.95
CA ASP A 602 -19.65 -47.37 11.14
C ASP A 602 -19.98 -45.88 11.35
N TRP A 603 -20.18 -45.11 10.28
CA TRP A 603 -20.66 -43.74 10.41
C TRP A 603 -22.05 -43.67 11.04
N ILE A 604 -22.97 -44.52 10.55
CA ILE A 604 -24.36 -44.60 10.99
C ILE A 604 -24.45 -45.11 12.44
N SER A 605 -23.76 -46.19 12.77
CA SER A 605 -23.77 -46.78 14.12
C SER A 605 -23.32 -45.77 15.19
N ARG A 606 -22.31 -44.96 14.90
CA ARG A 606 -21.86 -43.94 15.85
C ARG A 606 -22.79 -42.72 15.93
N ALA A 607 -23.49 -42.39 14.85
CA ALA A 607 -24.54 -41.37 14.89
C ALA A 607 -25.73 -41.85 15.74
N GLU A 608 -26.08 -43.13 15.63
CA GLU A 608 -27.07 -43.79 16.49
C GLU A 608 -26.65 -43.81 17.96
N GLU A 609 -25.38 -44.10 18.26
CA GLU A 609 -24.84 -44.03 19.63
C GLU A 609 -24.98 -42.62 20.23
N LEU A 610 -24.69 -41.57 19.46
CA LEU A 610 -24.84 -40.17 19.92
C LEU A 610 -26.30 -39.81 20.19
N ILE A 611 -27.21 -40.19 19.29
CA ILE A 611 -28.65 -39.96 19.48
C ILE A 611 -29.15 -40.74 20.70
N SER A 612 -28.69 -41.97 20.87
CA SER A 612 -29.05 -42.83 22.01
C SER A 612 -28.53 -42.25 23.33
N ALA A 613 -27.32 -41.70 23.33
CA ALA A 613 -26.75 -41.01 24.49
C ALA A 613 -27.57 -39.76 24.86
N SER A 614 -27.94 -38.93 23.88
CA SER A 614 -28.79 -37.75 24.11
C SER A 614 -30.19 -38.13 24.62
N LEU A 615 -30.77 -39.22 24.12
CA LEU A 615 -32.04 -39.75 24.63
C LEU A 615 -31.96 -40.24 26.07
N LEU A 616 -30.86 -40.90 26.44
CA LEU A 616 -30.60 -41.33 27.81
C LEU A 616 -30.42 -40.14 28.76
N GLU A 617 -29.72 -39.10 28.31
CA GLU A 617 -29.50 -37.89 29.10
C GLU A 617 -30.81 -37.12 29.33
N LEU A 618 -31.64 -36.95 28.29
CA LEU A 618 -32.99 -36.37 28.41
C LEU A 618 -33.89 -37.17 29.35
N LYS A 619 -33.85 -38.51 29.30
CA LYS A 619 -34.59 -39.35 30.25
C LYS A 619 -34.10 -39.15 31.68
N ARG A 620 -32.78 -39.06 31.89
CA ARG A 620 -32.17 -38.82 33.20
C ARG A 620 -32.57 -37.46 33.78
N GLU A 621 -32.75 -36.45 32.93
CA GLU A 621 -33.22 -35.12 33.35
C GLU A 621 -34.73 -35.08 33.64
N SER A 622 -35.55 -35.86 32.93
CA SER A 622 -37.00 -35.94 33.15
C SER A 622 -37.39 -36.70 34.43
N GLU A 623 -36.65 -37.75 34.78
CA GLU A 623 -36.95 -38.63 35.92
C GLU A 623 -37.05 -37.91 37.28
N PRO A 624 -36.13 -37.01 37.70
CA PRO A 624 -36.27 -36.28 38.95
C PRO A 624 -37.47 -35.31 38.94
N LEU A 625 -37.79 -34.71 37.79
CA LEU A 625 -38.93 -33.79 37.65
C LEU A 625 -40.27 -34.54 37.81
N ASP A 626 -40.38 -35.75 37.26
CA ASP A 626 -41.56 -36.59 37.46
C ASP A 626 -41.72 -37.04 38.92
N ILE A 627 -40.61 -37.33 39.61
CA ILE A 627 -40.62 -37.67 41.05
C ILE A 627 -41.08 -36.47 41.88
N GLU A 628 -40.57 -35.28 41.60
CA GLU A 628 -40.99 -34.06 42.30
C GLU A 628 -42.46 -33.74 42.08
N LEU A 629 -42.96 -33.91 40.85
CA LEU A 629 -44.37 -33.73 40.51
C LEU A 629 -45.26 -34.70 41.32
N LEU A 630 -44.92 -35.99 41.35
CA LEU A 630 -45.64 -36.99 42.13
C LEU A 630 -45.61 -36.68 43.64
N ALA A 631 -44.48 -36.22 44.17
CA ALA A 631 -44.36 -35.83 45.57
C ALA A 631 -45.21 -34.59 45.91
N ALA A 632 -45.33 -33.64 44.98
CA ALA A 632 -46.19 -32.47 45.12
C ALA A 632 -47.68 -32.86 45.08
N GLU A 633 -48.08 -33.75 44.16
CA GLU A 633 -49.43 -34.29 44.08
C GLU A 633 -49.82 -35.02 45.37
N GLN A 634 -48.93 -35.85 45.94
CA GLN A 634 -49.20 -36.53 47.21
C GLN A 634 -49.38 -35.54 48.37
N ARG A 635 -48.54 -34.51 48.47
CA ARG A 635 -48.67 -33.45 49.49
C ARG A 635 -50.01 -32.73 49.38
N MET A 636 -50.43 -32.42 48.15
CA MET A 636 -51.74 -31.81 47.90
C MET A 636 -52.88 -32.72 48.38
N HIS A 637 -52.87 -34.00 48.01
CA HIS A 637 -53.90 -34.97 48.44
C HIS A 637 -53.95 -35.12 49.96
N GLN A 638 -52.82 -35.09 50.66
CA GLN A 638 -52.77 -35.10 52.13
C GLN A 638 -53.50 -33.87 52.72
N LYS A 639 -53.24 -32.67 52.18
CA LYS A 639 -53.91 -31.43 52.62
C LYS A 639 -55.42 -31.47 52.36
N VAL A 640 -55.86 -31.98 51.22
CA VAL A 640 -57.29 -32.22 50.94
C VAL A 640 -57.90 -33.20 51.94
N GLY A 641 -57.15 -34.23 52.34
CA GLY A 641 -57.53 -35.15 53.41
C GLY A 641 -57.77 -34.46 54.75
N PHE A 642 -56.91 -33.51 55.13
CA PHE A 642 -57.12 -32.69 56.34
C PHE A 642 -58.38 -31.83 56.23
N ILE A 643 -58.63 -31.21 55.06
CA ILE A 643 -59.85 -30.40 54.84
C ILE A 643 -61.10 -31.28 54.97
N LYS A 644 -61.10 -32.50 54.41
CA LYS A 644 -62.19 -33.47 54.57
C LYS A 644 -62.46 -33.80 56.04
N LEU A 645 -61.40 -34.04 56.82
CA LEU A 645 -61.54 -34.37 58.25
C LEU A 645 -62.13 -33.18 59.03
N THR A 646 -61.68 -31.96 58.75
CA THR A 646 -62.21 -30.74 59.37
C THR A 646 -63.66 -30.51 58.96
N MET A 647 -64.01 -30.71 57.69
CA MET A 647 -65.39 -30.63 57.20
C MET A 647 -66.29 -31.69 57.85
N ALA A 648 -65.79 -32.91 58.10
CA ALA A 648 -66.54 -33.94 58.80
C ALA A 648 -66.87 -33.51 60.24
N LYS A 649 -65.92 -32.91 60.97
CA LYS A 649 -66.16 -32.34 62.31
C LYS A 649 -67.16 -31.19 62.25
N HIS A 650 -66.98 -30.27 61.31
CA HIS A 650 -67.89 -29.15 61.10
C HIS A 650 -69.33 -29.62 60.76
N ASN A 651 -69.48 -30.64 59.91
CA ASN A 651 -70.76 -31.24 59.56
C ASN A 651 -71.42 -31.98 60.74
N HIS A 652 -70.67 -32.29 61.81
CA HIS A 652 -71.23 -32.85 63.04
C HIS A 652 -71.78 -31.77 63.97
N ILE A 653 -71.18 -30.56 63.97
CA ILE A 653 -71.57 -29.44 64.85
C ILE A 653 -72.69 -28.61 64.23
N ILE A 654 -72.64 -28.35 62.92
CA ILE A 654 -73.61 -27.47 62.27
C ILE A 654 -75.07 -27.96 62.29
N PRO A 655 -75.43 -29.26 62.30
CA PRO A 655 -76.83 -29.67 62.29
C PRO A 655 -77.58 -29.15 63.53
N ASP A 656 -76.92 -29.15 64.69
CA ASP A 656 -77.47 -28.62 65.94
C ASP A 656 -77.66 -27.11 65.84
N ILE A 657 -76.62 -26.37 65.39
CA ILE A 657 -76.69 -24.91 65.15
C ILE A 657 -77.79 -24.59 64.12
N LYS A 658 -77.88 -25.35 63.04
CA LYS A 658 -78.87 -25.18 61.97
C LYS A 658 -80.29 -25.48 62.44
N SER A 659 -80.45 -26.45 63.34
CA SER A 659 -81.75 -26.75 63.96
C SER A 659 -82.20 -25.57 64.84
N LEU A 660 -81.26 -24.96 65.58
CA LEU A 660 -81.50 -23.76 66.38
C LEU A 660 -81.84 -22.57 65.48
N LEU A 661 -81.02 -22.28 64.46
CA LEU A 661 -81.26 -21.19 63.50
C LEU A 661 -82.59 -21.38 62.75
N LYS A 662 -82.92 -22.59 62.29
CA LYS A 662 -84.23 -22.85 61.65
C LYS A 662 -85.42 -22.69 62.59
N THR A 663 -85.23 -22.96 63.89
CA THR A 663 -86.27 -22.72 64.90
C THR A 663 -86.42 -21.23 65.15
N LEU A 664 -85.33 -20.46 65.17
CA LEU A 664 -85.34 -19.00 65.25
C LEU A 664 -86.00 -18.36 64.01
N VAL A 665 -85.72 -18.85 62.79
CA VAL A 665 -86.40 -18.40 61.55
C VAL A 665 -87.91 -18.67 61.57
N LYS A 666 -88.36 -19.74 62.26
CA LYS A 666 -89.80 -20.09 62.35
C LYS A 666 -90.55 -19.36 63.46
N CYS A 667 -89.84 -18.69 64.37
CA CYS A 667 -90.45 -17.82 65.38
C CYS A 667 -90.52 -16.39 64.82
N ASP A 668 -91.67 -16.05 64.24
CA ASP A 668 -91.94 -14.74 63.62
C ASP A 668 -91.82 -13.54 64.60
N ASP A 669 -91.73 -13.77 65.92
CA ASP A 669 -91.57 -12.74 66.95
C ASP A 669 -90.11 -12.50 67.42
N SER A 670 -89.10 -13.00 66.71
CA SER A 670 -87.69 -12.95 67.15
C SER A 670 -86.83 -11.79 66.61
N GLY A 671 -87.36 -10.90 65.77
CA GLY A 671 -86.72 -9.62 65.40
C GLY A 671 -85.38 -9.68 64.63
N LEU A 672 -84.89 -10.87 64.24
CA LEU A 672 -83.59 -11.04 63.57
C LEU A 672 -83.71 -10.99 62.04
N VAL A 673 -83.53 -9.80 61.46
CA VAL A 673 -83.58 -9.57 60.00
C VAL A 673 -82.30 -10.10 59.32
N GLY A 674 -82.44 -10.89 58.25
CA GLY A 674 -81.32 -11.32 57.38
C GLY A 674 -80.84 -12.76 57.55
N LEU A 675 -81.42 -13.54 58.47
CA LEU A 675 -80.99 -14.91 58.78
C LEU A 675 -81.15 -15.88 57.59
N ASP A 676 -82.16 -15.69 56.73
CA ASP A 676 -82.34 -16.48 55.50
C ASP A 676 -81.24 -16.20 54.45
N GLN A 677 -80.78 -14.96 54.34
CA GLN A 677 -79.68 -14.60 53.43
C GLN A 677 -78.35 -15.16 53.93
N TYR A 678 -78.11 -15.13 55.24
CA TYR A 678 -76.97 -15.78 55.87
C TYR A 678 -76.95 -17.29 55.57
N MET A 679 -78.08 -17.98 55.76
CA MET A 679 -78.18 -19.41 55.48
C MET A 679 -77.82 -19.73 54.02
N LEU A 680 -78.28 -18.94 53.05
CA LEU A 680 -77.94 -19.12 51.63
C LEU A 680 -76.44 -18.93 51.35
N ARG A 681 -75.81 -17.92 51.94
CA ARG A 681 -74.36 -17.68 51.83
C ARG A 681 -73.55 -18.82 52.44
N TYR A 682 -73.95 -19.29 53.61
CA TYR A 682 -73.34 -20.45 54.27
C TYR A 682 -73.45 -21.71 53.41
N TRP A 683 -74.62 -21.99 52.82
CA TRP A 683 -74.78 -23.13 51.91
C TRP A 683 -73.87 -23.04 50.69
N LYS A 684 -73.76 -21.85 50.07
CA LYS A 684 -72.86 -21.62 48.93
C LYS A 684 -71.40 -21.84 49.30
N PHE A 685 -70.99 -21.38 50.49
CA PHE A 685 -69.64 -21.62 51.01
C PHE A 685 -69.34 -23.12 51.20
N VAL A 686 -70.24 -23.86 51.87
CA VAL A 686 -70.08 -25.31 52.07
C VAL A 686 -70.06 -26.07 50.74
N ASP A 687 -70.90 -25.68 49.77
CA ASP A 687 -70.89 -26.28 48.43
C ASP A 687 -69.57 -26.01 47.70
N THR A 688 -69.02 -24.79 47.82
CA THR A 688 -67.73 -24.43 47.22
C THR A 688 -66.58 -25.22 47.86
N VAL A 689 -66.56 -25.40 49.18
CA VAL A 689 -65.59 -26.27 49.87
C VAL A 689 -65.70 -27.72 49.40
N ASN A 690 -66.92 -28.25 49.27
CA ASN A 690 -67.13 -29.63 48.83
C ASN A 690 -66.74 -29.85 47.36
N ASN A 691 -67.00 -28.87 46.49
CA ASN A 691 -66.57 -28.89 45.10
C ASN A 691 -65.04 -28.82 44.99
N LEU A 692 -64.37 -27.98 45.79
CA LEU A 692 -62.91 -27.93 45.88
C LEU A 692 -62.33 -29.30 46.31
N ILE A 693 -62.91 -29.90 47.35
CA ILE A 693 -62.53 -31.23 47.81
C ILE A 693 -62.69 -32.26 46.68
N LYS A 694 -63.81 -32.23 45.94
CA LYS A 694 -64.08 -33.18 44.86
C LYS A 694 -63.10 -33.02 43.70
N ASN A 695 -62.82 -31.79 43.28
CA ASN A 695 -61.91 -31.47 42.18
C ASN A 695 -60.46 -31.87 42.51
N LEU A 696 -60.02 -31.64 43.74
CA LEU A 696 -58.68 -32.00 44.21
C LEU A 696 -58.56 -33.46 44.70
N SER A 697 -59.67 -34.18 44.83
CA SER A 697 -59.70 -35.61 45.20
C SER A 697 -59.91 -36.54 44.00
N GLY A 698 -59.97 -36.01 42.78
CA GLY A 698 -60.15 -36.79 41.57
C GLY A 698 -59.04 -37.83 41.41
N SER A 699 -59.38 -39.10 41.68
CA SER A 699 -58.52 -40.24 41.39
C SER A 699 -58.61 -40.54 39.88
N GLY A 700 -57.68 -39.99 39.09
CA GLY A 700 -57.50 -40.42 37.70
C GLY A 700 -56.81 -39.41 36.79
N ASN A 701 -55.52 -39.61 36.52
CA ASN A 701 -54.72 -39.34 35.31
C ASN A 701 -54.94 -38.09 34.41
N SER A 702 -55.74 -37.09 34.75
CA SER A 702 -55.70 -35.80 34.06
C SER A 702 -54.68 -34.91 34.74
N LYS A 703 -53.51 -34.74 34.10
CA LYS A 703 -52.44 -33.83 34.52
C LYS A 703 -53.06 -32.50 34.98
N PHE A 704 -52.69 -32.06 36.18
CA PHE A 704 -53.02 -30.73 36.66
C PHE A 704 -52.36 -29.70 35.74
N ASP A 705 -53.06 -29.28 34.69
CA ASP A 705 -52.57 -28.25 33.80
C ASP A 705 -52.44 -26.93 34.57
N ALA A 706 -51.47 -26.10 34.18
CA ALA A 706 -51.15 -24.84 34.84
C ALA A 706 -52.39 -23.92 34.95
N ALA A 707 -53.26 -23.94 33.95
CA ALA A 707 -54.52 -23.18 33.95
C ALA A 707 -55.49 -23.65 35.05
N PHE A 708 -55.59 -24.96 35.28
CA PHE A 708 -56.44 -25.55 36.32
C PHE A 708 -55.93 -25.23 37.73
N LEU A 709 -54.61 -25.36 37.93
CA LEU A 709 -53.96 -25.05 39.22
C LEU A 709 -54.13 -23.58 39.60
N ASN A 710 -53.91 -22.66 38.65
CA ASN A 710 -54.08 -21.23 38.90
C ASN A 710 -55.52 -20.86 39.26
N ARG A 711 -56.52 -21.47 38.60
CA ARG A 711 -57.92 -21.26 38.94
C ARG A 711 -58.26 -21.78 40.34
N THR A 712 -57.75 -22.94 40.70
CA THR A 712 -58.01 -23.55 42.01
C THR A 712 -57.37 -22.75 43.15
N LEU A 713 -56.20 -22.14 42.93
CA LEU A 713 -55.56 -21.26 43.90
C LEU A 713 -56.40 -20.00 44.18
N LEU A 714 -57.03 -19.42 43.15
CA LEU A 714 -57.94 -18.28 43.32
C LEU A 714 -59.18 -18.68 44.15
N ASP A 715 -59.80 -19.83 43.84
CA ASP A 715 -60.96 -20.32 44.57
C ASP A 715 -60.64 -20.57 46.07
N ILE A 716 -59.44 -21.06 46.40
CA ILE A 716 -58.97 -21.23 47.79
C ILE A 716 -58.82 -19.86 48.48
N GLY A 717 -58.30 -18.85 47.79
CA GLY A 717 -58.16 -17.50 48.34
C GLY A 717 -59.51 -16.89 48.75
N ASP A 718 -60.51 -16.97 47.86
CA ASP A 718 -61.87 -16.49 48.12
C ASP A 718 -62.55 -17.26 49.27
N LEU A 719 -62.29 -18.57 49.38
CA LEU A 719 -62.78 -19.42 50.47
C LEU A 719 -62.21 -19.02 51.84
N ILE A 720 -60.92 -18.66 51.92
CA ILE A 720 -60.31 -18.22 53.18
C ILE A 720 -60.95 -16.92 53.66
N TYR A 721 -61.17 -15.95 52.76
CA TYR A 721 -61.80 -14.67 53.11
C TYR A 721 -63.27 -14.83 53.51
N SER A 722 -64.03 -15.66 52.78
CA SER A 722 -65.45 -15.89 53.06
C SER A 722 -65.69 -16.70 54.34
N ALA A 723 -64.78 -17.57 54.75
CA ALA A 723 -64.91 -18.35 55.99
C ALA A 723 -65.04 -17.45 57.23
N ASP A 724 -64.15 -16.47 57.39
CA ASP A 724 -64.15 -15.57 58.54
C ASP A 724 -65.42 -14.70 58.57
N SER A 725 -65.82 -14.16 57.40
CA SER A 725 -67.06 -13.40 57.26
C SER A 725 -68.30 -14.21 57.65
N ILE A 726 -68.37 -15.50 57.32
CA ILE A 726 -69.55 -16.34 57.59
C ILE A 726 -69.66 -16.69 59.07
N TYR A 727 -68.55 -17.03 59.74
CA TYR A 727 -68.62 -17.39 61.16
C TYR A 727 -68.71 -16.16 62.07
N SER A 728 -68.14 -15.01 61.67
CA SER A 728 -68.35 -13.75 62.39
C SER A 728 -69.79 -13.25 62.28
N GLU A 729 -70.43 -13.37 61.10
CA GLU A 729 -71.86 -13.07 60.93
C GLU A 729 -72.75 -14.01 61.76
N LEU A 730 -72.37 -15.28 61.91
CA LEU A 730 -73.07 -16.22 62.80
C LEU A 730 -73.07 -15.76 64.26
N LEU A 731 -71.91 -15.29 64.75
CA LEU A 731 -71.74 -14.84 66.14
C LEU A 731 -72.56 -13.57 66.45
N ARG A 732 -72.84 -12.73 65.45
CA ARG A 732 -73.70 -11.54 65.63
C ARG A 732 -75.14 -11.87 65.96
N PHE A 733 -75.64 -13.07 65.63
CA PHE A 733 -76.95 -13.53 66.07
C PHE A 733 -76.97 -14.03 67.53
N SER A 734 -75.81 -14.14 68.19
CA SER A 734 -75.67 -14.60 69.58
C SER A 734 -75.51 -13.45 70.58
N THR A 735 -75.29 -12.23 70.13
CA THR A 735 -75.09 -11.05 70.98
C THR A 735 -76.09 -9.98 70.58
N ASP A 736 -77.28 -10.01 71.19
CA ASP A 736 -77.96 -8.82 71.70
C ASP A 736 -79.21 -9.25 72.51
N ASP A 737 -79.19 -8.87 73.79
CA ASP A 737 -80.20 -8.82 74.86
C ASP A 737 -80.92 -10.09 75.39
N GLU A 738 -80.48 -10.48 76.59
CA GLU A 738 -81.00 -11.47 77.55
C GLU A 738 -82.45 -11.18 77.99
N GLN A 739 -83.45 -11.49 77.15
CA GLN A 739 -84.81 -11.77 77.65
C GLN A 739 -85.75 -12.45 76.65
N ALA A 740 -85.43 -13.64 76.15
CA ALA A 740 -86.45 -14.52 75.57
C ALA A 740 -86.09 -16.01 75.58
N CYS A 741 -87.08 -16.81 75.99
CA CYS A 741 -87.26 -18.24 75.70
C CYS A 741 -86.46 -19.29 76.50
N LYS A 742 -87.13 -19.66 77.60
CA LYS A 742 -86.95 -20.87 78.41
C LYS A 742 -87.39 -22.16 77.69
N LYS A 743 -86.76 -23.28 78.12
CA LYS A 743 -87.20 -24.69 78.18
C LYS A 743 -87.20 -25.55 76.91
N ILE A 744 -86.25 -26.49 76.84
CA ILE A 744 -86.42 -27.91 76.46
C ILE A 744 -85.30 -28.72 77.19
N VAL A 745 -85.44 -29.80 77.98
CA VAL A 745 -86.61 -30.61 78.37
C VAL A 745 -86.55 -32.08 77.90
N ARG A 746 -85.40 -32.78 78.01
CA ARG A 746 -85.17 -34.25 78.08
C ARG A 746 -85.75 -35.16 76.96
N GLN A 747 -84.90 -36.07 76.48
CA GLN A 747 -85.07 -37.50 76.78
C GLN A 747 -83.81 -38.32 76.45
N ALA A 748 -83.47 -39.22 77.37
CA ALA A 748 -82.42 -40.21 77.27
C ALA A 748 -83.04 -41.57 76.93
N ALA A 749 -82.34 -42.39 76.13
CA ALA A 749 -82.39 -43.84 76.22
C ALA A 749 -81.19 -44.42 75.45
N GLY A 750 -80.36 -45.19 76.14
CA GLY A 750 -79.44 -46.13 75.50
C GLY A 750 -80.17 -47.41 75.11
N THR A 751 -79.52 -48.24 74.31
CA THR A 751 -79.09 -49.61 74.68
C THR A 751 -78.38 -50.29 73.51
N GLU A 752 -77.54 -51.25 73.88
CA GLU A 752 -76.65 -52.06 73.07
C GLU A 752 -77.34 -53.22 72.32
N SER A 753 -76.75 -53.60 71.17
CA SER A 753 -76.61 -54.98 70.60
C SER A 753 -77.87 -55.78 70.19
N PRO A 754 -77.80 -56.94 69.46
CA PRO A 754 -76.76 -57.54 68.60
C PRO A 754 -77.26 -58.11 67.23
N ARG A 755 -76.30 -58.52 66.39
CA ARG A 755 -76.23 -59.63 65.39
C ARG A 755 -77.45 -60.12 64.56
N LYS A 756 -77.19 -60.15 63.23
CA LYS A 756 -77.50 -61.17 62.17
C LYS A 756 -78.94 -61.72 62.06
N SER A 757 -79.58 -61.52 60.90
CA SER A 757 -79.57 -62.45 59.74
C SER A 757 -80.74 -62.23 58.75
N ASN A 758 -80.39 -62.30 57.45
CA ASN A 758 -81.10 -62.82 56.27
C ASN A 758 -82.64 -62.73 56.09
N ALA A 759 -83.02 -62.01 55.03
CA ALA A 759 -83.72 -62.50 53.81
C ALA A 759 -85.15 -62.00 53.49
N VAL A 760 -85.32 -61.77 52.17
CA VAL A 760 -86.51 -61.81 51.28
C VAL A 760 -87.22 -60.49 50.86
N ILE A 761 -86.85 -60.06 49.64
CA ILE A 761 -87.57 -59.54 48.43
C ILE A 761 -89.11 -59.28 48.52
N PRO A 762 -89.65 -58.24 47.83
CA PRO A 762 -90.24 -58.44 46.48
C PRO A 762 -89.83 -57.41 45.39
N LYS A 763 -90.08 -57.84 44.14
CA LYS A 763 -89.70 -57.30 42.81
C LYS A 763 -90.41 -56.03 42.33
N ARG A 764 -89.78 -55.34 41.36
CA ARG A 764 -90.24 -54.90 39.99
C ARG A 764 -89.74 -53.48 39.69
N ASP A 765 -89.45 -53.04 38.47
CA ASP A 765 -89.09 -53.61 37.16
C ASP A 765 -88.71 -52.40 36.28
N GLY A 766 -87.92 -52.60 35.22
CA GLY A 766 -87.51 -51.57 34.24
C GLY A 766 -86.02 -51.27 34.32
N GLY A 767 -85.17 -51.62 33.36
CA GLY A 767 -85.39 -51.58 31.91
C GLY A 767 -84.46 -50.54 31.30
N THR A 768 -83.14 -50.70 31.46
CA THR A 768 -82.14 -49.92 30.71
C THR A 768 -81.23 -50.88 29.96
N VAL A 769 -81.30 -50.77 28.64
CA VAL A 769 -80.65 -51.62 27.64
C VAL A 769 -79.14 -51.52 27.84
N LYS A 770 -78.55 -52.54 28.46
CA LYS A 770 -77.10 -52.66 28.55
C LYS A 770 -76.58 -52.94 27.14
N ASN A 771 -75.65 -52.12 26.66
CA ASN A 771 -75.04 -52.25 25.35
C ASN A 771 -74.46 -53.68 25.19
N ALA A 772 -75.13 -54.51 24.39
CA ALA A 772 -74.78 -55.92 24.21
C ALA A 772 -73.34 -56.08 23.68
N TYR A 773 -72.87 -55.10 22.90
CA TYR A 773 -71.48 -55.03 22.45
C TYR A 773 -70.51 -54.81 23.62
N ALA A 774 -70.82 -53.88 24.54
CA ALA A 774 -69.98 -53.62 25.71
C ALA A 774 -69.92 -54.83 26.66
N ILE A 775 -71.04 -55.54 26.85
CA ILE A 775 -71.05 -56.81 27.61
C ILE A 775 -70.25 -57.90 26.88
N GLY A 776 -70.32 -57.95 25.55
CA GLY A 776 -69.54 -58.88 24.73
C GLY A 776 -68.03 -58.64 24.84
N VAL A 777 -67.59 -57.38 24.78
CA VAL A 777 -66.19 -56.98 24.99
C VAL A 777 -65.74 -57.33 26.41
N TRP A 778 -66.55 -57.01 27.42
CA TRP A 778 -66.23 -57.35 28.82
C TRP A 778 -66.08 -58.87 29.03
N ARG A 779 -66.96 -59.68 28.41
CA ARG A 779 -66.87 -61.15 28.47
C ARG A 779 -65.61 -61.69 27.77
N LYS A 780 -65.24 -61.13 26.61
CA LYS A 780 -64.00 -61.51 25.89
C LYS A 780 -62.75 -61.16 26.71
N VAL A 781 -62.69 -59.96 27.28
CA VAL A 781 -61.58 -59.55 28.15
C VAL A 781 -61.49 -60.45 29.38
N LYS A 782 -62.63 -60.77 29.99
CA LYS A 782 -62.70 -61.70 31.12
C LYS A 782 -62.16 -63.10 30.75
N PHE A 783 -62.54 -63.66 29.61
CA PHE A 783 -62.03 -64.97 29.18
C PHE A 783 -60.53 -64.96 28.88
N LYS A 784 -59.99 -63.89 28.29
CA LYS A 784 -58.54 -63.73 28.10
C LYS A 784 -57.79 -63.75 29.43
N LEU A 785 -58.27 -62.99 30.42
CA LEU A 785 -57.67 -62.90 31.76
C LEU A 785 -57.83 -64.18 32.58
N GLU A 786 -58.94 -64.91 32.39
CA GLU A 786 -59.21 -66.15 33.12
C GLU A 786 -58.51 -67.39 32.53
N GLY A 787 -57.81 -67.25 31.39
CA GLY A 787 -57.13 -68.38 30.75
C GLY A 787 -57.96 -69.13 29.71
N ARG A 788 -59.16 -68.66 29.36
CA ARG A 788 -60.19 -69.39 28.59
C ARG A 788 -60.39 -68.88 27.16
N ASP A 789 -59.31 -68.40 26.56
CA ASP A 789 -59.23 -67.95 25.16
C ASP A 789 -58.04 -68.72 24.52
N PRO A 790 -58.20 -69.40 23.37
CA PRO A 790 -59.33 -69.39 22.43
C PRO A 790 -60.54 -70.28 22.80
N ASP A 791 -60.39 -71.23 23.73
CA ASP A 791 -61.43 -72.22 24.05
C ASP A 791 -62.09 -71.97 25.43
N PRO A 792 -63.40 -71.63 25.50
CA PRO A 792 -64.08 -71.29 26.75
C PRO A 792 -64.14 -72.42 27.79
N GLY A 793 -64.00 -73.67 27.33
CA GLY A 793 -64.06 -74.87 28.16
C GLY A 793 -62.76 -75.25 28.85
N ILE A 794 -61.62 -74.70 28.40
CA ILE A 794 -60.28 -75.10 28.84
C ILE A 794 -59.58 -73.90 29.48
N LYS A 795 -59.05 -74.09 30.70
CA LYS A 795 -58.25 -73.06 31.38
C LYS A 795 -56.76 -73.25 31.08
N ASN A 796 -56.23 -72.45 30.17
CA ASN A 796 -54.83 -72.46 29.76
C ASN A 796 -53.93 -71.78 30.81
N THR A 797 -52.69 -72.25 30.92
CA THR A 797 -51.65 -71.56 31.71
C THR A 797 -51.11 -70.35 30.94
N ALA A 798 -50.58 -69.36 31.65
CA ALA A 798 -50.01 -68.16 31.03
C ALA A 798 -48.93 -68.49 29.98
N LYS A 799 -48.09 -69.51 30.23
CA LYS A 799 -47.08 -69.98 29.28
C LYS A 799 -47.70 -70.50 27.98
N HIS A 800 -48.77 -71.28 28.08
CA HIS A 800 -49.49 -71.80 26.90
C HIS A 800 -50.21 -70.68 26.13
N GLN A 801 -50.84 -69.74 26.84
CA GLN A 801 -51.48 -68.58 26.20
C GLN A 801 -50.49 -67.72 25.42
N VAL A 802 -49.32 -67.43 25.99
CA VAL A 802 -48.25 -66.67 25.33
C VAL A 802 -47.73 -67.43 24.11
N SER A 803 -47.43 -68.73 24.26
CA SER A 803 -46.94 -69.55 23.15
C SER A 803 -47.93 -69.62 21.99
N TRP A 804 -49.23 -69.79 22.29
CA TRP A 804 -50.28 -69.83 21.28
C TRP A 804 -50.46 -68.46 20.60
N THR A 805 -50.44 -67.37 21.37
CA THR A 805 -50.58 -66.01 20.83
C THR A 805 -49.42 -65.64 19.90
N ILE A 806 -48.18 -65.99 20.26
CA ILE A 806 -47.01 -65.76 19.41
C ILE A 806 -47.13 -66.59 18.14
N ALA A 807 -47.48 -67.87 18.24
CA ALA A 807 -47.62 -68.75 17.07
C ALA A 807 -48.68 -68.23 16.09
N GLU A 808 -49.81 -67.71 16.58
CA GLU A 808 -50.86 -67.17 15.74
C GLU A 808 -50.47 -65.84 15.08
N ALA A 809 -49.73 -64.98 15.81
CA ALA A 809 -49.27 -63.68 15.33
C ALA A 809 -48.09 -63.77 14.35
N THR A 810 -47.29 -64.84 14.39
CA THR A 810 -46.17 -65.07 13.47
C THR A 810 -46.50 -66.07 12.35
N ASN A 811 -47.74 -66.57 12.30
CA ASN A 811 -48.18 -67.46 11.23
C ASN A 811 -48.26 -66.69 9.89
N LEU A 812 -47.47 -67.13 8.91
CA LEU A 812 -47.42 -66.53 7.57
C LEU A 812 -48.77 -66.55 6.87
N ASP A 813 -49.60 -67.59 7.08
CA ASP A 813 -50.92 -67.69 6.47
C ASP A 813 -51.87 -66.60 7.00
N ASN A 814 -51.74 -66.22 8.28
CA ASN A 814 -52.51 -65.14 8.87
C ASN A 814 -52.00 -63.76 8.43
N LEU A 815 -50.68 -63.60 8.36
CA LEU A 815 -50.04 -62.36 7.95
C LEU A 815 -50.32 -62.03 6.49
N ALA A 816 -50.38 -63.04 5.61
CA ALA A 816 -50.68 -62.87 4.19
C ALA A 816 -52.14 -62.42 3.90
N LEU A 817 -53.05 -62.60 4.85
CA LEU A 817 -54.47 -62.22 4.73
C LEU A 817 -54.76 -60.80 5.25
N LEU A 818 -53.76 -60.10 5.79
CA LEU A 818 -53.93 -58.74 6.28
C LEU A 818 -54.04 -57.75 5.11
N TYR A 819 -54.80 -56.68 5.32
CA TYR A 819 -54.92 -55.58 4.36
C TYR A 819 -53.54 -54.99 4.06
N GLU A 820 -53.27 -54.67 2.79
CA GLU A 820 -51.94 -54.24 2.30
C GLU A 820 -51.34 -53.06 3.09
N GLY A 821 -52.19 -52.15 3.61
CA GLY A 821 -51.75 -51.03 4.44
C GLY A 821 -51.22 -51.39 5.84
N TRP A 822 -51.32 -52.65 6.27
CA TRP A 822 -50.68 -53.16 7.48
C TRP A 822 -49.24 -53.63 7.25
N THR A 823 -48.79 -53.69 5.99
CA THR A 823 -47.41 -54.04 5.59
C THR A 823 -46.82 -55.23 6.35
N PRO A 824 -47.47 -56.39 6.40
CA PRO A 824 -47.03 -57.54 7.21
C PRO A 824 -45.68 -58.16 6.80
N TRP A 825 -45.10 -57.71 5.70
CA TRP A 825 -43.79 -58.13 5.17
C TRP A 825 -42.62 -57.21 5.57
N VAL A 826 -42.90 -56.12 6.30
CA VAL A 826 -41.90 -55.17 6.86
C VAL A 826 -42.01 -55.21 8.37
#